data_AF-A0A6N2KA99-F1
#
_entry.id   AF-A0A6N2KA99-F1
#
_cell.length_a   1.000
_cell.length_b   1.000
_cell.length_c   1.000
_cell.angle_alpha   90.00
_cell.angle_beta   90.00
_cell.angle_gamma   90.00
#
_symmetry.space_group_name_H-M   'P 1'
#
loop_
_entity.id
_entity.type
_entity.pdbx_description
1 polymer ?
#
loop_
_entity_poly.entity_id
_entity_poly.type
_entity_poly.pdbx_seq_one_letter_code
_entity_poly.pdbx_strand_id
1 'polypeptide(L)'
;MYVYEKIERKDRSLRVNNSCSSREEVVVRRLSPLPQSPVPAAAAATKGHSGLLTNSKSGHSGLLSSKSGQLGGDSKRMKGLFKSKPRTPVDIGRQNRDILIFADQSSTSLSDSKREEKMAELAKNIRELKSILYGNSESEPVSEACAQLTQEFFRENTLRLLIVCLPTLNLEARKDATQIVANLQRQQVNSRLIASDYLEKNTDLLDILIAGYANTDMALHYGVMLRECIRHQTVARYVLESPNVKKLFDYIQLPYFDISADAAATFKELLTRHKSTVAEFLSKNYDWFFGEFNSKLLESTNYITRRQAVKLLGDMLLDRSNAVVMTRYVSSRDNLRILMNLLRESSKSIQVEAFHVFKLFVANQNKPPDIISILVANRSKLLRLFADFKIDKDSLSEFLETAVEAAKRAGEIIREGFYKTKHVEHKGLVDLVTETDKACEDLIFNHLKQQHPSHKFIGEETTAAYGITELTDEPTWIVDPLDGTTNFVHGFPFVCISIGLTIGKVPKVGVVYNPIMNELFTGVHGKGAFLNGKPIKVSSQSELVKSLLATEVCFSASSLSAQSCNRVRSLRMTGSCALNLCGIACGRIELFYETGFGGPWDVAGGAVIVKEAGGIVYDPSGEDFDITSQRIAASNPLLKEAFVEVLQQSE
;
A
#
# COMPACT_ATOMS: atom_id res chain seq x y z
N MET A 1 -27.05 3.72 -2.13
CA MET A 1 -27.90 4.35 -1.10
C MET A 1 -28.01 5.87 -1.26
N TYR A 2 -26.91 6.65 -1.16
CA TYR A 2 -26.97 8.13 -1.26
C TYR A 2 -27.54 8.69 -2.59
N VAL A 3 -27.28 8.02 -3.71
CA VAL A 3 -27.87 8.39 -5.03
C VAL A 3 -29.35 7.99 -5.12
N TYR A 4 -29.76 6.94 -4.41
CA TYR A 4 -31.13 6.44 -4.37
C TYR A 4 -32.03 7.39 -3.57
N GLU A 5 -31.58 7.85 -2.41
CA GLU A 5 -32.29 8.85 -1.60
C GLU A 5 -32.41 10.22 -2.30
N LYS A 6 -31.39 10.65 -3.06
CA LYS A 6 -31.45 11.93 -3.78
C LYS A 6 -32.43 11.94 -4.95
N ILE A 7 -32.68 10.78 -5.55
CA ILE A 7 -33.66 10.62 -6.63
C ILE A 7 -35.09 10.56 -6.06
N GLU A 8 -35.31 9.89 -4.93
CA GLU A 8 -36.62 9.87 -4.26
C GLU A 8 -37.02 11.22 -3.63
N ARG A 9 -36.06 11.95 -3.02
CA ARG A 9 -36.35 13.28 -2.43
C ARG A 9 -36.81 14.31 -3.48
N LYS A 10 -36.36 14.17 -4.74
CA LYS A 10 -36.80 15.06 -5.83
C LYS A 10 -38.21 14.72 -6.33
N ASP A 11 -38.65 13.46 -6.25
CA ASP A 11 -40.01 13.01 -6.63
C ASP A 11 -41.06 13.45 -5.58
N ARG A 12 -40.72 13.44 -4.28
CA ARG A 12 -41.60 14.03 -3.23
C ARG A 12 -41.75 15.55 -3.39
N SER A 13 -40.67 16.26 -3.73
CA SER A 13 -40.72 17.72 -3.97
C SER A 13 -41.55 18.11 -5.20
N LEU A 14 -41.52 17.30 -6.27
CA LEU A 14 -42.29 17.57 -7.49
C LEU A 14 -43.77 17.19 -7.37
N ARG A 15 -44.12 16.21 -6.54
CA ARG A 15 -45.52 15.84 -6.27
C ARG A 15 -46.23 16.77 -5.28
N VAL A 16 -45.50 17.33 -4.31
CA VAL A 16 -46.09 18.26 -3.31
C VAL A 16 -46.33 19.66 -3.89
N ASN A 17 -45.53 20.09 -4.87
CA ASN A 17 -45.67 21.43 -5.48
C ASN A 17 -46.85 21.57 -6.48
N ASN A 18 -47.54 20.48 -6.83
CA ASN A 18 -48.75 20.53 -7.66
C ASN A 18 -50.05 20.48 -6.84
N SER A 19 -49.98 20.46 -5.51
CA SER A 19 -51.18 20.37 -4.66
C SER A 19 -51.04 21.15 -3.35
N CYS A 20 -50.72 22.44 -3.40
CA CYS A 20 -51.12 23.38 -2.35
C CYS A 20 -50.85 24.83 -2.77
N SER A 21 -51.85 25.45 -3.39
CA SER A 21 -51.93 26.91 -3.53
C SER A 21 -53.05 27.38 -2.60
N SER A 22 -52.72 27.75 -1.36
CA SER A 22 -53.51 28.68 -0.53
C SER A 22 -52.97 28.79 0.92
N ARG A 23 -52.79 30.05 1.38
CA ARG A 23 -52.70 30.56 2.77
C ARG A 23 -51.33 30.40 3.46
N GLU A 24 -50.62 31.51 3.73
CA GLU A 24 -50.58 32.30 5.00
C GLU A 24 -50.04 31.44 6.17
N GLU A 25 -49.11 31.83 7.05
CA GLU A 25 -48.68 33.13 7.56
C GLU A 25 -47.37 32.97 8.39
N VAL A 26 -46.86 34.10 8.86
CA VAL A 26 -45.63 34.41 9.59
C VAL A 26 -45.47 33.72 10.96
N VAL A 27 -44.27 33.20 11.30
CA VAL A 27 -43.69 33.28 12.67
C VAL A 27 -42.16 33.42 12.63
N VAL A 28 -41.68 34.54 13.15
CA VAL A 28 -40.27 34.86 13.47
C VAL A 28 -39.98 34.46 14.91
N ARG A 29 -38.89 33.73 15.18
CA ARG A 29 -38.20 33.76 16.49
C ARG A 29 -36.68 33.72 16.34
N ARG A 30 -36.05 34.79 16.84
CA ARG A 30 -34.61 34.93 17.14
C ARG A 30 -34.27 34.27 18.48
N LEU A 31 -32.99 33.89 18.64
CA LEU A 31 -32.09 34.11 19.79
C LEU A 31 -30.91 33.11 19.62
N SER A 32 -29.76 33.54 19.08
CA SER A 32 -28.57 34.13 19.74
C SER A 32 -27.56 33.08 20.27
N PRO A 33 -26.23 33.27 20.09
CA PRO A 33 -25.21 32.24 20.33
C PRO A 33 -24.57 32.35 21.73
N LEU A 34 -24.12 31.22 22.27
CA LEU A 34 -23.33 31.14 23.51
C LEU A 34 -21.82 31.00 23.22
N PRO A 35 -20.95 31.37 24.19
CA PRO A 35 -19.66 32.01 23.91
C PRO A 35 -18.44 31.09 24.03
N GLN A 36 -17.34 31.54 23.43
CA GLN A 36 -15.98 31.04 23.60
C GLN A 36 -15.31 31.64 24.84
N SER A 37 -14.49 30.85 25.53
CA SER A 37 -13.47 31.30 26.49
C SER A 37 -12.42 30.18 26.72
N PRO A 38 -11.22 30.44 27.29
CA PRO A 38 -9.99 30.55 26.50
C PRO A 38 -8.84 29.63 26.96
N VAL A 39 -7.79 29.61 26.14
CA VAL A 39 -6.45 29.04 26.38
C VAL A 39 -5.68 29.86 27.43
N PRO A 40 -4.80 29.24 28.24
CA PRO A 40 -3.67 29.93 28.82
C PRO A 40 -2.32 29.43 28.28
N ALA A 41 -1.49 30.39 27.87
CA ALA A 41 -0.06 30.24 27.67
C ALA A 41 0.67 30.31 29.03
N ALA A 42 1.76 29.56 29.19
CA ALA A 42 2.72 29.75 30.29
C ALA A 42 4.14 29.82 29.73
N ALA A 43 4.85 30.85 30.17
CA ALA A 43 6.15 31.29 29.73
C ALA A 43 7.30 30.65 30.52
N ALA A 44 8.50 30.83 29.96
CA ALA A 44 9.80 30.38 30.42
C ALA A 44 10.20 30.85 31.83
N ALA A 45 11.02 30.02 32.49
CA ALA A 45 11.91 30.44 33.58
C ALA A 45 13.23 29.65 33.54
N THR A 46 14.32 30.38 33.32
CA THR A 46 15.74 30.02 33.40
C THR A 46 16.25 29.96 34.84
N LYS A 47 16.99 28.90 35.21
CA LYS A 47 18.10 28.84 36.19
C LYS A 47 18.98 27.65 35.74
N GLY A 48 20.30 27.70 35.55
CA GLY A 48 21.33 28.57 36.07
C GLY A 48 22.07 27.88 37.23
N HIS A 49 22.94 26.90 36.97
CA HIS A 49 23.99 26.51 37.91
C HIS A 49 25.26 25.97 37.23
N SER A 50 26.34 26.68 37.54
CA SER A 50 27.75 26.44 37.29
C SER A 50 28.35 25.43 38.26
N GLY A 51 29.32 24.62 37.81
CA GLY A 51 30.19 23.84 38.68
C GLY A 51 31.42 23.34 37.93
N LEU A 52 32.56 24.01 38.14
CA LEU A 52 33.91 23.58 37.78
C LEU A 52 34.32 22.30 38.55
N LEU A 53 35.26 21.53 37.98
CA LEU A 53 36.52 21.04 38.58
C LEU A 53 37.08 19.86 37.72
N THR A 54 38.09 20.11 36.89
CA THR A 54 39.53 19.78 37.05
C THR A 54 39.96 18.34 36.75
N ASN A 55 40.83 18.24 35.72
CA ASN A 55 42.06 17.44 35.61
C ASN A 55 42.17 16.09 36.32
N SER A 56 42.52 15.05 35.55
CA SER A 56 43.76 14.31 35.82
C SER A 56 44.28 13.59 34.57
N LYS A 57 45.61 13.68 34.39
CA LYS A 57 46.43 12.96 33.42
C LYS A 57 46.87 11.62 34.03
N SER A 58 46.94 10.57 33.20
CA SER A 58 47.93 9.48 33.26
C SER A 58 47.89 8.79 31.89
N GLY A 59 48.96 8.51 31.15
CA GLY A 59 50.37 8.47 31.47
C GLY A 59 50.81 7.05 31.80
N HIS A 60 50.85 6.12 30.84
CA HIS A 60 51.69 4.92 30.93
C HIS A 60 52.20 4.43 29.57
N SER A 61 53.52 4.54 29.45
CA SER A 61 54.44 3.85 28.54
C SER A 61 54.59 2.38 28.90
N GLY A 62 54.91 1.51 27.92
CA GLY A 62 55.58 0.26 28.24
C GLY A 62 55.60 -0.85 27.18
N LEU A 63 56.79 -1.02 26.60
CA LEU A 63 57.45 -2.29 26.24
C LEU A 63 56.97 -3.14 25.04
N LEU A 64 57.74 -2.99 23.96
CA LEU A 64 58.51 -4.02 23.23
C LEU A 64 58.37 -5.49 23.67
N SER A 65 58.08 -6.37 22.70
CA SER A 65 58.66 -7.70 22.67
C SER A 65 58.87 -8.18 21.22
N SER A 66 60.13 -8.40 20.91
CA SER A 66 60.71 -8.99 19.71
C SER A 66 60.49 -10.50 19.66
N LYS A 67 60.16 -11.05 18.49
CA LYS A 67 60.58 -12.41 18.12
C LYS A 67 61.04 -12.45 16.66
N SER A 68 62.34 -12.68 16.53
CA SER A 68 63.07 -13.08 15.33
C SER A 68 62.81 -14.55 15.00
N GLY A 69 62.64 -14.86 13.72
CA GLY A 69 62.67 -16.21 13.15
C GLY A 69 63.08 -16.13 11.67
N GLN A 70 64.36 -16.39 11.42
CA GLN A 70 65.01 -16.81 10.17
C GLN A 70 64.28 -18.05 9.57
N LEU A 71 64.33 -18.45 8.28
CA LEU A 71 65.17 -18.21 7.09
C LEU A 71 64.43 -18.90 5.91
N GLY A 72 64.58 -18.43 4.67
CA GLY A 72 64.33 -19.29 3.49
C GLY A 72 63.95 -18.59 2.18
N GLY A 73 64.94 -18.33 1.31
CA GLY A 73 64.90 -18.68 -0.12
C GLY A 73 64.08 -17.83 -1.12
N ASP A 74 64.83 -17.16 -1.99
CA ASP A 74 64.59 -17.01 -3.44
C ASP A 74 63.58 -15.98 -4.01
N SER A 75 64.17 -14.83 -4.37
CA SER A 75 64.13 -14.20 -5.70
C SER A 75 62.79 -14.16 -6.44
N LYS A 76 62.08 -13.02 -6.32
CA LYS A 76 61.25 -12.47 -7.41
C LYS A 76 61.17 -10.95 -7.33
N ARG A 77 61.95 -10.31 -8.22
CA ARG A 77 61.66 -9.07 -8.97
C ARG A 77 60.56 -8.17 -8.37
N MET A 78 60.99 -7.08 -7.74
CA MET A 78 60.20 -5.86 -7.59
C MET A 78 59.65 -5.42 -8.96
N LYS A 79 58.33 -5.49 -9.14
CA LYS A 79 57.57 -4.56 -9.98
C LYS A 79 56.61 -3.83 -9.06
N GLY A 80 56.79 -2.51 -8.98
CA GLY A 80 56.18 -1.62 -8.00
C GLY A 80 54.64 -1.69 -7.98
N LEU A 81 53.98 -1.50 -6.83
CA LEU A 81 54.06 -0.33 -5.95
C LEU A 81 53.73 0.98 -6.66
N PHE A 82 52.63 1.00 -7.41
CA PHE A 82 51.76 2.17 -7.54
C PHE A 82 50.31 1.68 -7.52
N LYS A 83 49.69 1.61 -6.33
CA LYS A 83 48.22 1.63 -6.27
C LYS A 83 47.82 3.02 -6.75
N SER A 84 47.14 3.11 -7.89
CA SER A 84 46.55 4.35 -8.38
C SER A 84 45.75 5.00 -7.23
N LYS A 85 45.94 6.30 -7.01
CA LYS A 85 45.18 7.07 -6.02
C LYS A 85 43.68 6.74 -6.15
N PRO A 86 42.94 6.48 -5.06
CA PRO A 86 41.51 6.21 -5.16
C PRO A 86 40.86 7.41 -5.87
N ARG A 87 40.12 7.12 -6.95
CA ARG A 87 39.48 8.16 -7.76
C ARG A 87 38.36 8.80 -6.94
N THR A 88 38.28 10.13 -6.96
CA THR A 88 37.19 10.82 -6.28
C THR A 88 35.89 10.68 -7.08
N PRO A 89 34.71 10.87 -6.46
CA PRO A 89 33.43 10.86 -7.18
C PRO A 89 33.41 11.84 -8.36
N VAL A 90 34.07 13.00 -8.20
CA VAL A 90 34.21 14.03 -9.24
C VAL A 90 35.09 13.53 -10.40
N ASP A 91 36.20 12.85 -10.11
CA ASP A 91 37.09 12.32 -11.16
C ASP A 91 36.38 11.27 -12.01
N ILE A 92 35.59 10.39 -11.37
CA ILE A 92 34.82 9.36 -12.05
C ILE A 92 33.73 9.99 -12.93
N GLY A 93 33.04 11.03 -12.42
CA GLY A 93 32.07 11.81 -13.18
C GLY A 93 32.66 12.44 -14.44
N ARG A 94 33.84 13.07 -14.33
CA ARG A 94 34.55 13.67 -15.47
C ARG A 94 35.02 12.63 -16.48
N GLN A 95 35.65 11.56 -16.02
CA GLN A 95 36.11 10.50 -16.90
C GLN A 95 34.94 9.82 -17.65
N ASN A 96 33.79 9.64 -16.98
CA ASN A 96 32.58 9.15 -17.63
C ASN A 96 32.13 10.11 -18.75
N ARG A 97 32.11 11.42 -18.48
CA ARG A 97 31.76 12.44 -19.47
C ARG A 97 32.73 12.46 -20.65
N ASP A 98 34.03 12.37 -20.42
CA ASP A 98 35.03 12.38 -21.50
C ASP A 98 34.87 11.19 -22.45
N ILE A 99 34.58 10.00 -21.90
CA ILE A 99 34.32 8.80 -22.72
C ILE A 99 32.98 8.92 -23.45
N LEU A 100 31.96 9.52 -22.83
CA LEU A 100 30.68 9.79 -23.49
C LEU A 100 30.83 10.77 -24.68
N ILE A 101 31.63 11.82 -24.53
CA ILE A 101 31.99 12.74 -25.64
C ILE A 101 32.67 11.96 -26.76
N PHE A 102 33.62 11.09 -26.41
CA PHE A 102 34.28 10.22 -27.39
C PHE A 102 33.30 9.29 -28.11
N ALA A 103 32.35 8.69 -27.38
CA ALA A 103 31.35 7.79 -27.95
C ALA A 103 30.37 8.52 -28.91
N ASP A 104 30.01 9.77 -28.61
CA ASP A 104 29.14 10.60 -29.44
C ASP A 104 29.85 11.03 -30.76
N GLN A 105 31.12 11.43 -30.67
CA GLN A 105 31.90 11.91 -31.82
C GLN A 105 32.38 10.82 -32.78
N SER A 106 32.48 9.56 -32.33
CA SER A 106 33.14 8.46 -33.07
C SER A 106 32.23 7.69 -34.03
N SER A 107 31.09 8.26 -34.42
CA SER A 107 30.15 7.64 -35.36
C SER A 107 30.68 7.44 -36.79
N THR A 108 31.89 7.94 -37.14
CA THR A 108 32.32 7.99 -38.54
C THR A 108 33.74 7.54 -38.95
N SER A 109 34.72 7.24 -38.07
CA SER A 109 36.08 6.97 -38.62
C SER A 109 37.18 6.36 -37.70
N LEU A 110 36.93 5.30 -36.90
CA LEU A 110 38.00 4.67 -36.09
C LEU A 110 37.96 3.13 -36.11
N SER A 111 39.10 2.50 -35.78
CA SER A 111 39.20 1.03 -35.71
C SER A 111 38.33 0.47 -34.58
N ASP A 112 37.57 -0.59 -34.88
CA ASP A 112 36.59 -1.19 -33.96
C ASP A 112 37.18 -1.55 -32.59
N SER A 113 38.46 -1.97 -32.56
CA SER A 113 39.15 -2.36 -31.32
C SER A 113 39.29 -1.21 -30.29
N LYS A 114 39.58 0.03 -30.73
CA LYS A 114 39.69 1.17 -29.80
C LYS A 114 38.33 1.59 -29.25
N ARG A 115 37.29 1.47 -30.06
CA ARG A 115 35.91 1.77 -29.66
C ARG A 115 35.45 0.77 -28.62
N GLU A 116 35.70 -0.52 -28.83
CA GLU A 116 35.35 -1.58 -27.89
C GLU A 116 36.02 -1.39 -26.51
N GLU A 117 37.31 -1.05 -26.50
CA GLU A 117 38.04 -0.73 -25.25
C GLU A 117 37.39 0.44 -24.50
N LYS A 118 37.06 1.53 -25.21
CA LYS A 118 36.42 2.71 -24.60
C LYS A 118 35.01 2.42 -24.10
N MET A 119 34.24 1.58 -24.81
CA MET A 119 32.91 1.17 -24.35
C MET A 119 32.97 0.28 -23.10
N ALA A 120 33.98 -0.59 -23.00
CA ALA A 120 34.23 -1.38 -21.79
C ALA A 120 34.63 -0.48 -20.60
N GLU A 121 35.46 0.53 -20.85
CA GLU A 121 35.83 1.55 -19.86
C GLU A 121 34.60 2.36 -19.39
N LEU A 122 33.72 2.74 -20.32
CA LEU A 122 32.47 3.44 -20.01
C LEU A 122 31.55 2.59 -19.12
N ALA A 123 31.35 1.31 -19.46
CA ALA A 123 30.53 0.41 -18.66
C ALA A 123 31.09 0.22 -17.23
N LYS A 124 32.42 0.18 -17.09
CA LYS A 124 33.08 0.14 -15.78
C LYS A 124 32.82 1.42 -14.97
N ASN A 125 32.96 2.58 -15.60
CA ASN A 125 32.71 3.86 -14.92
C ASN A 125 31.24 4.00 -14.53
N ILE A 126 30.29 3.58 -15.37
CA ILE A 126 28.86 3.54 -15.04
C ILE A 126 28.61 2.69 -13.79
N ARG A 127 29.23 1.51 -13.70
CA ARG A 127 29.10 0.66 -12.51
C ARG A 127 29.69 1.31 -11.24
N GLU A 128 30.79 2.03 -11.39
CA GLU A 128 31.44 2.76 -10.28
C GLU A 128 30.55 3.94 -9.81
N LEU A 129 29.96 4.69 -10.73
CA LEU A 129 28.96 5.72 -10.45
C LEU A 129 27.76 5.15 -9.67
N LYS A 130 27.24 4.00 -10.10
CA LYS A 130 26.16 3.30 -9.39
C LYS A 130 26.56 2.92 -7.97
N SER A 131 27.76 2.37 -7.78
CA SER A 131 28.27 1.99 -6.45
C SER A 131 28.39 3.19 -5.51
N ILE A 132 28.68 4.39 -6.03
CA ILE A 132 28.71 5.60 -5.20
C ILE A 132 27.30 5.96 -4.72
N LEU A 133 26.32 5.88 -5.63
CA LEU A 133 24.93 6.32 -5.37
C LEU A 133 24.09 5.34 -4.56
N TYR A 134 24.38 4.04 -4.65
CA TYR A 134 23.62 2.97 -3.99
C TYR A 134 24.41 2.23 -2.92
N GLY A 135 25.71 2.47 -2.79
CA GLY A 135 26.61 1.65 -1.99
C GLY A 135 26.96 0.33 -2.67
N ASN A 136 27.64 -0.54 -1.94
CA ASN A 136 27.97 -1.90 -2.33
C ASN A 136 27.76 -2.86 -1.15
N SER A 137 28.13 -4.14 -1.28
CA SER A 137 27.97 -5.15 -0.23
C SER A 137 28.74 -4.85 1.07
N GLU A 138 29.70 -3.92 1.03
CA GLU A 138 30.61 -3.60 2.14
C GLU A 138 30.35 -2.21 2.73
N SER A 139 29.68 -1.31 2.01
CA SER A 139 29.54 0.10 2.39
C SER A 139 28.25 0.73 1.88
N GLU A 140 27.59 1.47 2.76
CA GLU A 140 26.44 2.31 2.43
C GLU A 140 26.85 3.56 1.63
N PRO A 141 25.95 4.14 0.82
CA PRO A 141 26.23 5.35 0.04
C PRO A 141 26.53 6.54 0.96
N VAL A 142 27.70 7.15 0.75
CA VAL A 142 28.12 8.33 1.51
C VAL A 142 27.44 9.58 0.94
N SER A 143 26.67 10.28 1.78
CA SER A 143 25.88 11.47 1.37
C SER A 143 26.73 12.55 0.69
N GLU A 144 27.90 12.86 1.23
CA GLU A 144 28.81 13.86 0.64
C GLU A 144 29.33 13.43 -0.74
N ALA A 145 29.69 12.16 -0.91
CA ALA A 145 30.13 11.63 -2.20
C ALA A 145 29.00 11.66 -3.24
N CYS A 146 27.77 11.34 -2.84
CA CYS A 146 26.58 11.44 -3.69
C CYS A 146 26.33 12.89 -4.12
N ALA A 147 26.45 13.85 -3.20
CA ALA A 147 26.25 15.26 -3.49
C ALA A 147 27.32 15.81 -4.46
N GLN A 148 28.59 15.48 -4.24
CA GLN A 148 29.70 15.85 -5.12
C GLN A 148 29.52 15.28 -6.52
N LEU A 149 29.15 14.00 -6.63
CA LEU A 149 28.87 13.37 -7.91
C LEU A 149 27.68 14.00 -8.62
N THR A 150 26.58 14.26 -7.89
CA THR A 150 25.38 14.91 -8.45
C THR A 150 25.72 16.28 -9.04
N GLN A 151 26.49 17.08 -8.32
CA GLN A 151 26.91 18.39 -8.80
C GLN A 151 27.79 18.29 -10.05
N GLU A 152 28.74 17.36 -10.11
CA GLU A 152 29.60 17.19 -11.29
C GLU A 152 28.82 16.63 -12.49
N PHE A 153 27.90 15.70 -12.27
CA PHE A 153 27.10 15.08 -13.33
C PHE A 153 26.25 16.12 -14.08
N PHE A 154 25.59 17.03 -13.36
CA PHE A 154 24.73 18.07 -13.94
C PHE A 154 25.46 19.38 -14.28
N ARG A 155 26.77 19.48 -14.03
CA ARG A 155 27.55 20.69 -14.34
C ARG A 155 27.62 20.99 -15.84
N GLU A 156 27.66 19.95 -16.67
CA GLU A 156 27.80 20.02 -18.13
C GLU A 156 26.80 19.05 -18.81
N ASN A 157 27.06 18.65 -20.05
CA ASN A 157 26.15 17.85 -20.87
C ASN A 157 26.18 16.34 -20.58
N THR A 158 26.57 15.90 -19.37
CA THR A 158 26.71 14.47 -19.05
C THR A 158 25.40 13.72 -19.22
N LEU A 159 24.28 14.25 -18.70
CA LEU A 159 22.96 13.62 -18.85
C LEU A 159 22.57 13.47 -20.33
N ARG A 160 22.73 14.55 -21.11
CA ARG A 160 22.44 14.54 -22.55
C ARG A 160 23.24 13.46 -23.27
N LEU A 161 24.56 13.47 -23.07
CA LEU A 161 25.45 12.51 -23.72
C LEU A 161 25.13 11.08 -23.29
N LEU A 162 24.78 10.86 -22.01
CA LEU A 162 24.38 9.54 -21.53
C LEU A 162 23.08 9.06 -22.20
N ILE A 163 22.09 9.94 -22.41
CA ILE A 163 20.83 9.61 -23.10
C ILE A 163 21.09 9.27 -24.58
N VAL A 164 21.92 10.06 -25.26
CA VAL A 164 22.26 9.88 -26.69
C VAL A 164 23.09 8.61 -26.90
N CYS A 165 24.06 8.34 -26.03
CA CYS A 165 24.92 7.16 -26.11
C CYS A 165 24.28 5.90 -25.49
N LEU A 166 23.11 6.00 -24.84
CA LEU A 166 22.45 4.85 -24.22
C LEU A 166 22.28 3.64 -25.16
N PRO A 167 21.90 3.81 -26.45
CA PRO A 167 21.78 2.69 -27.40
C PRO A 167 23.11 2.00 -27.72
N THR A 168 24.24 2.68 -27.57
CA THR A 168 25.57 2.08 -27.87
C THR A 168 26.11 1.24 -26.70
N LEU A 169 25.53 1.39 -25.51
CA LEU A 169 25.88 0.60 -24.33
C LEU A 169 25.35 -0.84 -24.41
N ASN A 170 26.02 -1.76 -23.73
CA ASN A 170 25.49 -3.11 -23.49
C ASN A 170 24.33 -3.10 -22.49
N LEU A 171 23.58 -4.20 -22.41
CA LEU A 171 22.35 -4.29 -21.63
C LEU A 171 22.53 -3.94 -20.14
N GLU A 172 23.58 -4.43 -19.49
CA GLU A 172 23.84 -4.16 -18.07
C GLU A 172 24.20 -2.68 -17.84
N ALA A 173 25.04 -2.10 -18.71
CA ALA A 173 25.36 -0.68 -18.63
C ALA A 173 24.15 0.22 -18.87
N ARG A 174 23.20 -0.17 -19.75
CA ARG A 174 21.92 0.56 -19.93
C ARG A 174 21.07 0.54 -18.66
N LYS A 175 20.95 -0.62 -18.00
CA LYS A 175 20.22 -0.75 -16.73
C LYS A 175 20.86 0.11 -15.64
N ASP A 176 22.18 0.02 -15.48
CA ASP A 176 22.93 0.80 -14.49
C ASP A 176 22.80 2.30 -14.77
N ALA A 177 22.95 2.75 -16.02
CA ALA A 177 22.74 4.14 -16.42
C ALA A 177 21.33 4.65 -16.10
N THR A 178 20.30 3.81 -16.34
CA THR A 178 18.91 4.15 -16.00
C THR A 178 18.72 4.35 -14.50
N GLN A 179 19.29 3.46 -13.67
CA GLN A 179 19.23 3.57 -12.21
C GLN A 179 19.98 4.79 -11.69
N ILE A 180 21.15 5.10 -12.26
CA ILE A 180 21.94 6.29 -11.93
C ILE A 180 21.11 7.55 -12.21
N VAL A 181 20.53 7.68 -13.40
CA VAL A 181 19.68 8.83 -13.73
C VAL A 181 18.51 8.93 -12.75
N ALA A 182 17.82 7.82 -12.47
CA ALA A 182 16.71 7.81 -11.52
C ALA A 182 17.10 8.27 -10.11
N ASN A 183 18.27 7.85 -9.62
CA ASN A 183 18.79 8.27 -8.32
C ASN A 183 19.13 9.77 -8.34
N LEU A 184 19.93 10.21 -9.32
CA LEU A 184 20.41 11.58 -9.44
C LEU A 184 19.29 12.61 -9.56
N GLN A 185 18.17 12.26 -10.20
CA GLN A 185 16.98 13.13 -10.29
C GLN A 185 16.36 13.46 -8.93
N ARG A 186 16.60 12.64 -7.90
CA ARG A 186 16.03 12.79 -6.55
C ARG A 186 17.03 13.39 -5.55
N GLN A 187 18.31 13.47 -5.90
CA GLN A 187 19.35 13.94 -5.01
C GLN A 187 19.22 15.44 -4.74
N GLN A 188 19.27 15.80 -3.45
CA GLN A 188 19.31 17.19 -3.02
C GLN A 188 20.73 17.57 -2.65
N VAL A 189 21.23 18.65 -3.25
CA VAL A 189 22.54 19.23 -2.91
C VAL A 189 22.28 20.61 -2.33
N ASN A 190 22.67 20.82 -1.07
CA ASN A 190 22.38 22.05 -0.32
C ASN A 190 20.88 22.42 -0.34
N SER A 191 20.02 21.42 -0.14
CA SER A 191 18.55 21.54 -0.19
C SER A 191 17.98 21.99 -1.56
N ARG A 192 18.75 21.89 -2.64
CA ARG A 192 18.30 22.17 -4.01
C ARG A 192 18.36 20.93 -4.89
N LEU A 193 17.38 20.78 -5.77
CA LEU A 193 17.34 19.73 -6.77
C LEU A 193 18.07 20.20 -8.03
N ILE A 194 19.40 20.00 -8.08
CA ILE A 194 20.23 20.43 -9.24
C ILE A 194 19.69 19.87 -10.56
N ALA A 195 19.15 18.65 -10.53
CA ALA A 195 18.57 18.01 -11.70
C ALA A 195 17.40 18.81 -12.30
N SER A 196 16.57 19.44 -11.46
CA SER A 196 15.47 20.30 -11.91
C SER A 196 16.01 21.52 -12.66
N ASP A 197 17.00 22.21 -12.09
CA ASP A 197 17.63 23.40 -12.69
C ASP A 197 18.31 23.07 -14.03
N TYR A 198 18.90 21.88 -14.13
CA TYR A 198 19.52 21.40 -15.37
C TYR A 198 18.48 21.11 -16.46
N LEU A 199 17.40 20.39 -16.11
CA LEU A 199 16.36 20.01 -17.05
C LEU A 199 15.57 21.22 -17.57
N GLU A 200 15.36 22.25 -16.75
CA GLU A 200 14.73 23.50 -17.18
C GLU A 200 15.50 24.18 -18.33
N LYS A 201 16.83 24.00 -18.38
CA LYS A 201 17.70 24.53 -19.44
C LYS A 201 17.87 23.58 -20.63
N ASN A 202 17.43 22.32 -20.50
CA ASN A 202 17.66 21.24 -21.47
C ASN A 202 16.35 20.46 -21.73
N THR A 203 15.27 21.19 -21.98
CA THR A 203 13.93 20.58 -22.11
C THR A 203 13.77 19.70 -23.35
N ASP A 204 14.57 19.91 -24.38
CA ASP A 204 14.61 19.08 -25.58
C ASP A 204 15.01 17.62 -25.29
N LEU A 205 15.67 17.35 -24.15
CA LEU A 205 15.93 15.97 -23.70
C LEU A 205 14.64 15.19 -23.48
N LEU A 206 13.55 15.85 -23.08
CA LEU A 206 12.28 15.18 -22.87
C LEU A 206 11.65 14.74 -24.19
N ASP A 207 11.86 15.52 -25.26
CA ASP A 207 11.40 15.14 -26.60
C ASP A 207 12.14 13.90 -27.10
N ILE A 208 13.45 13.79 -26.82
CA ILE A 208 14.27 12.61 -27.13
C ILE A 208 13.74 11.39 -26.37
N LEU A 209 13.50 11.53 -25.05
CA LEU A 209 13.01 10.44 -24.21
C LEU A 209 11.62 9.96 -24.65
N ILE A 210 10.71 10.86 -25.01
CA ILE A 210 9.37 10.49 -25.51
C ILE A 210 9.48 9.79 -26.86
N ALA A 211 10.24 10.34 -27.81
CA ALA A 211 10.44 9.71 -29.11
C ALA A 211 11.11 8.33 -29.00
N GLY A 212 11.89 8.13 -27.93
CA GLY A 212 12.55 6.89 -27.58
C GLY A 212 11.63 5.67 -27.41
N TYR A 213 10.34 5.86 -27.10
CA TYR A 213 9.35 4.77 -27.07
C TYR A 213 9.17 4.08 -28.43
N ALA A 214 9.54 4.74 -29.53
CA ALA A 214 9.51 4.12 -30.86
C ALA A 214 10.59 3.04 -31.04
N ASN A 215 11.63 3.04 -30.21
CA ASN A 215 12.68 2.01 -30.23
C ASN A 215 12.40 0.97 -29.13
N THR A 216 12.05 -0.24 -29.53
CA THR A 216 11.66 -1.33 -28.61
C THR A 216 12.74 -1.69 -27.61
N ASP A 217 14.02 -1.61 -27.98
CA ASP A 217 15.16 -1.97 -27.11
C ASP A 217 15.45 -0.90 -26.05
N MET A 218 14.99 0.33 -26.29
CA MET A 218 15.29 1.49 -25.45
C MET A 218 14.06 2.03 -24.71
N ALA A 219 12.86 1.68 -25.15
CA ALA A 219 11.60 2.24 -24.67
C ALA A 219 11.46 2.18 -23.15
N LEU A 220 11.76 1.04 -22.53
CA LEU A 220 11.66 0.88 -21.07
C LEU A 220 12.70 1.72 -20.31
N HIS A 221 13.91 1.86 -20.85
CA HIS A 221 14.95 2.69 -20.25
C HIS A 221 14.56 4.18 -20.31
N TYR A 222 14.13 4.64 -21.49
CA TYR A 222 13.70 6.02 -21.68
C TYR A 222 12.42 6.33 -20.93
N GLY A 223 11.48 5.39 -20.83
CA GLY A 223 10.27 5.52 -20.03
C GLY A 223 10.56 5.74 -18.54
N VAL A 224 11.46 4.94 -17.96
CA VAL A 224 11.90 5.12 -16.57
C VAL A 224 12.58 6.49 -16.39
N MET A 225 13.51 6.87 -17.27
CA MET A 225 14.18 8.17 -17.19
C MET A 225 13.17 9.33 -17.30
N LEU A 226 12.21 9.24 -18.23
CA LEU A 226 11.17 10.24 -18.42
C LEU A 226 10.29 10.38 -17.19
N ARG A 227 9.85 9.27 -16.58
CA ARG A 227 9.06 9.30 -15.33
C ARG A 227 9.78 10.01 -14.19
N GLU A 228 11.09 9.81 -14.07
CA GLU A 228 11.89 10.50 -13.06
C GLU A 228 12.04 11.99 -13.37
N CYS A 229 12.13 12.37 -14.64
CA CYS A 229 12.21 13.78 -15.04
C CYS A 229 10.88 14.53 -14.81
N ILE A 230 9.73 13.94 -15.12
CA ILE A 230 8.40 14.57 -14.92
C ILE A 230 7.99 14.68 -13.45
N ARG A 231 8.82 14.19 -12.51
CA ARG A 231 8.65 14.48 -11.08
C ARG A 231 8.81 15.97 -10.79
N HIS A 232 9.59 16.68 -11.61
CA HIS A 232 9.77 18.12 -11.52
C HIS A 232 8.65 18.83 -12.27
N GLN A 233 7.99 19.79 -11.61
CA GLN A 233 6.77 20.43 -12.15
C GLN A 233 7.02 21.20 -13.45
N THR A 234 8.17 21.89 -13.56
CA THR A 234 8.57 22.65 -14.76
C THR A 234 8.73 21.72 -15.98
N VAL A 235 9.33 20.56 -15.76
CA VAL A 235 9.54 19.53 -16.79
C VAL A 235 8.23 18.89 -17.22
N ALA A 236 7.37 18.52 -16.27
CA ALA A 236 6.05 17.99 -16.58
C ALA A 236 5.18 18.99 -17.38
N ARG A 237 5.26 20.28 -17.04
CA ARG A 237 4.59 21.35 -17.78
C ARG A 237 5.05 21.39 -19.24
N TYR A 238 6.37 21.37 -19.47
CA TYR A 238 6.92 21.33 -20.82
C TYR A 238 6.43 20.11 -21.61
N VAL A 239 6.46 18.92 -21.00
CA VAL A 239 6.01 17.68 -21.67
C VAL A 239 4.53 17.76 -22.04
N LEU A 240 3.68 18.29 -21.17
CA LEU A 240 2.25 18.47 -21.45
C LEU A 240 2.00 19.46 -22.59
N GLU A 241 2.75 20.55 -22.65
CA GLU A 241 2.63 21.59 -23.68
C GLU A 241 3.32 21.20 -25.01
N SER A 242 4.19 20.19 -25.00
CA SER A 242 4.91 19.70 -26.19
C SER A 242 3.99 18.93 -27.13
N PRO A 243 4.14 19.06 -28.47
CA PRO A 243 3.40 18.24 -29.43
C PRO A 243 3.67 16.74 -29.27
N ASN A 244 4.81 16.36 -28.66
CA ASN A 244 5.18 14.97 -28.43
C ASN A 244 4.25 14.25 -27.44
N VAL A 245 3.46 14.97 -26.62
CA VAL A 245 2.46 14.35 -25.73
C VAL A 245 1.45 13.51 -26.52
N LYS A 246 1.14 13.89 -27.76
CA LYS A 246 0.21 13.15 -28.62
C LYS A 246 0.71 11.75 -28.97
N LYS A 247 2.04 11.57 -29.07
CA LYS A 247 2.64 10.27 -29.36
C LYS A 247 2.37 9.25 -28.25
N LEU A 248 2.16 9.68 -27.01
CA LEU A 248 1.83 8.78 -25.90
C LEU A 248 0.52 8.03 -26.13
N PHE A 249 -0.48 8.64 -26.80
CA PHE A 249 -1.72 7.95 -27.17
C PHE A 249 -1.47 6.79 -28.13
N ASP A 250 -0.48 6.91 -29.00
CA ASP A 250 -0.11 5.86 -29.95
C ASP A 250 0.76 4.81 -29.25
N TYR A 251 1.70 5.22 -28.38
CA TYR A 251 2.56 4.31 -27.62
C TYR A 251 1.80 3.41 -26.64
N ILE A 252 0.74 3.92 -26.01
CA ILE A 252 -0.17 3.15 -25.13
C ILE A 252 -0.90 2.03 -25.91
N GLN A 253 -0.97 2.14 -27.24
CA GLN A 253 -1.66 1.17 -28.10
C GLN A 253 -0.69 0.23 -28.83
N LEU A 254 0.60 0.30 -28.54
CA LEU A 254 1.58 -0.61 -29.13
C LEU A 254 1.24 -2.08 -28.78
N PRO A 255 1.52 -3.03 -29.68
CA PRO A 255 1.27 -4.45 -29.44
C PRO A 255 2.19 -5.06 -28.37
N TYR A 256 3.29 -4.38 -28.04
CA TYR A 256 4.24 -4.79 -27.01
C TYR A 256 3.72 -4.40 -25.63
N PHE A 257 3.18 -5.39 -24.90
CA PHE A 257 2.52 -5.18 -23.61
C PHE A 257 3.38 -4.37 -22.63
N ASP A 258 4.64 -4.75 -22.42
CA ASP A 258 5.53 -4.09 -21.44
C ASP A 258 5.73 -2.61 -21.78
N ILE A 259 5.93 -2.28 -23.06
CA ILE A 259 6.13 -0.91 -23.55
C ILE A 259 4.83 -0.11 -23.44
N SER A 260 3.69 -0.70 -23.85
CA SER A 260 2.39 -0.04 -23.75
C SER A 260 2.00 0.26 -22.31
N ALA A 261 2.28 -0.65 -21.38
CA ALA A 261 1.98 -0.51 -19.96
C ALA A 261 2.89 0.55 -19.34
N ASP A 262 4.16 0.58 -19.73
CA ASP A 262 5.12 1.60 -19.31
C ASP A 262 4.73 3.01 -19.81
N ALA A 263 4.35 3.13 -21.09
CA ALA A 263 3.84 4.38 -21.66
C ALA A 263 2.55 4.85 -20.96
N ALA A 264 1.63 3.93 -20.66
CA ALA A 264 0.41 4.24 -19.91
C ALA A 264 0.69 4.70 -18.49
N ALA A 265 1.68 4.10 -17.81
CA ALA A 265 2.12 4.53 -16.49
C ALA A 265 2.72 5.94 -16.52
N THR A 266 3.58 6.24 -17.51
CA THR A 266 4.14 7.58 -17.71
C THR A 266 3.06 8.61 -18.00
N PHE A 267 2.12 8.28 -18.88
CA PHE A 267 1.00 9.16 -19.23
C PHE A 267 0.08 9.43 -18.04
N LYS A 268 -0.23 8.39 -17.25
CA LYS A 268 -0.97 8.53 -15.99
C LYS A 268 -0.24 9.46 -15.03
N GLU A 269 1.05 9.21 -14.78
CA GLU A 269 1.83 10.03 -13.84
C GLU A 269 1.88 11.50 -14.25
N LEU A 270 2.07 11.77 -15.56
CA LEU A 270 2.03 13.10 -16.14
C LEU A 270 0.69 13.82 -15.87
N LEU A 271 -0.42 13.09 -15.96
CA LEU A 271 -1.78 13.62 -15.81
C LEU A 271 -2.31 13.63 -14.36
N THR A 272 -1.60 13.04 -13.39
CA THR A 272 -2.10 12.97 -12.01
C THR A 272 -1.15 13.54 -10.95
N ARG A 273 0.13 13.75 -11.27
CA ARG A 273 1.13 14.21 -10.28
C ARG A 273 0.96 15.68 -9.92
N HIS A 274 1.02 16.57 -10.91
CA HIS A 274 1.06 18.02 -10.71
C HIS A 274 -0.31 18.66 -10.95
N LYS A 275 -1.19 18.55 -9.95
CA LYS A 275 -2.63 18.86 -10.07
C LYS A 275 -2.95 20.21 -10.70
N SER A 276 -2.26 21.27 -10.28
CA SER A 276 -2.48 22.62 -10.82
C SER A 276 -2.07 22.75 -12.29
N THR A 277 -0.88 22.24 -12.65
CA THR A 277 -0.39 22.22 -14.03
C THR A 277 -1.31 21.41 -14.94
N VAL A 278 -1.77 20.24 -14.48
CA VAL A 278 -2.69 19.38 -15.23
C VAL A 278 -4.04 20.07 -15.43
N ALA A 279 -4.60 20.70 -14.39
CA ALA A 279 -5.88 21.39 -14.49
C ALA A 279 -5.83 22.54 -15.50
N GLU A 280 -4.75 23.33 -15.50
CA GLU A 280 -4.49 24.38 -16.49
C GLU A 280 -4.41 23.78 -17.90
N PHE A 281 -3.61 22.73 -18.08
CA PHE A 281 -3.43 22.04 -19.35
C PHE A 281 -4.77 21.50 -19.90
N LEU A 282 -5.51 20.71 -19.11
CA LEU A 282 -6.77 20.09 -19.53
C LEU A 282 -7.84 21.15 -19.84
N SER A 283 -7.88 22.25 -19.11
CA SER A 283 -8.82 23.34 -19.37
C SER A 283 -8.53 24.03 -20.71
N LYS A 284 -7.24 24.31 -20.99
CA LYS A 284 -6.79 24.95 -22.23
C LYS A 284 -6.92 24.05 -23.45
N ASN A 285 -6.69 22.75 -23.28
CA ASN A 285 -6.56 21.76 -24.36
C ASN A 285 -7.74 20.79 -24.46
N TYR A 286 -8.85 21.11 -23.81
CA TYR A 286 -9.98 20.22 -23.59
C TYR A 286 -10.44 19.48 -24.86
N ASP A 287 -10.70 20.22 -25.94
CA ASP A 287 -11.40 19.67 -27.12
C ASP A 287 -10.56 18.61 -27.85
N TRP A 288 -9.30 18.90 -28.14
CA TRP A 288 -8.44 17.92 -28.80
C TRP A 288 -8.05 16.79 -27.84
N PHE A 289 -7.77 17.10 -26.57
CA PHE A 289 -7.31 16.09 -25.61
C PHE A 289 -8.39 15.03 -25.38
N PHE A 290 -9.61 15.43 -25.05
CA PHE A 290 -10.70 14.48 -24.84
C PHE A 290 -11.20 13.87 -26.16
N GLY A 291 -11.07 14.57 -27.29
CA GLY A 291 -11.29 13.97 -28.61
C GLY A 291 -10.38 12.76 -28.86
N GLU A 292 -9.08 12.90 -28.64
CA GLU A 292 -8.09 11.81 -28.76
C GLU A 292 -8.27 10.77 -27.66
N PHE A 293 -8.44 11.18 -26.40
CA PHE A 293 -8.61 10.27 -25.26
C PHE A 293 -9.81 9.34 -25.43
N ASN A 294 -10.94 9.89 -25.87
CA ASN A 294 -12.15 9.11 -26.09
C ASN A 294 -11.98 8.14 -27.26
N SER A 295 -11.58 8.65 -28.42
CA SER A 295 -11.51 7.86 -29.66
C SER A 295 -10.39 6.82 -29.65
N LYS A 296 -9.21 7.16 -29.11
CA LYS A 296 -8.05 6.27 -29.11
C LYS A 296 -7.98 5.36 -27.90
N LEU A 297 -8.45 5.79 -26.73
CA LEU A 297 -8.25 5.02 -25.48
C LEU A 297 -9.54 4.40 -24.96
N LEU A 298 -10.61 5.18 -24.76
CA LEU A 298 -11.89 4.65 -24.24
C LEU A 298 -12.59 3.74 -25.24
N GLU A 299 -12.50 4.06 -26.53
CA GLU A 299 -13.07 3.27 -27.63
C GLU A 299 -12.06 2.31 -28.27
N SER A 300 -10.86 2.18 -27.68
CA SER A 300 -9.82 1.25 -28.17
C SER A 300 -10.34 -0.18 -28.24
N THR A 301 -9.89 -0.98 -29.20
CA THR A 301 -10.21 -2.42 -29.26
C THR A 301 -9.45 -3.22 -28.19
N ASN A 302 -8.35 -2.69 -27.66
CA ASN A 302 -7.55 -3.32 -26.62
C ASN A 302 -8.22 -3.20 -25.24
N TYR A 303 -8.56 -4.35 -24.65
CA TYR A 303 -9.17 -4.44 -23.32
C TYR A 303 -8.36 -3.72 -22.23
N ILE A 304 -7.04 -3.89 -22.22
CA ILE A 304 -6.16 -3.33 -21.18
C ILE A 304 -6.14 -1.82 -21.28
N THR A 305 -6.00 -1.30 -22.51
CA THR A 305 -6.06 0.14 -22.80
C THR A 305 -7.38 0.74 -22.34
N ARG A 306 -8.54 0.14 -22.70
CA ARG A 306 -9.85 0.62 -22.25
C ARG A 306 -9.95 0.66 -20.73
N ARG A 307 -9.58 -0.44 -20.05
CA ARG A 307 -9.65 -0.54 -18.59
C ARG A 307 -8.80 0.54 -17.90
N GLN A 308 -7.56 0.72 -18.35
CA GLN A 308 -6.66 1.75 -17.80
C GLN A 308 -7.16 3.16 -18.08
N ALA A 309 -7.69 3.41 -19.28
CA ALA A 309 -8.22 4.70 -19.69
C ALA A 309 -9.46 5.11 -18.89
N VAL A 310 -10.41 4.19 -18.65
CA VAL A 310 -11.60 4.48 -17.84
C VAL A 310 -11.22 4.80 -16.40
N LYS A 311 -10.27 4.05 -15.83
CA LYS A 311 -9.74 4.33 -14.49
C LYS A 311 -9.04 5.70 -14.43
N LEU A 312 -8.18 6.00 -15.40
CA LEU A 312 -7.49 7.29 -15.49
C LEU A 312 -8.48 8.46 -15.69
N LEU A 313 -9.55 8.26 -16.46
CA LEU A 313 -10.61 9.24 -16.60
C LEU A 313 -11.28 9.52 -15.25
N GLY A 314 -11.58 8.48 -14.47
CA GLY A 314 -12.07 8.64 -13.09
C GLY A 314 -11.11 9.45 -12.22
N ASP A 315 -9.83 9.06 -12.20
CA ASP A 315 -8.78 9.75 -11.44
C ASP A 315 -8.69 11.25 -11.81
N MET A 316 -8.75 11.58 -13.11
CA MET A 316 -8.69 12.97 -13.59
C MET A 316 -9.95 13.77 -13.21
N LEU A 317 -11.15 13.23 -13.43
CA LEU A 317 -12.40 13.97 -13.24
C LEU A 317 -12.81 14.12 -11.77
N LEU A 318 -12.38 13.19 -10.90
CA LEU A 318 -12.66 13.25 -9.46
C LEU A 318 -11.71 14.19 -8.70
N ASP A 319 -10.59 14.59 -9.31
CA ASP A 319 -9.69 15.55 -8.67
C ASP A 319 -10.34 16.95 -8.58
N ARG A 320 -10.26 17.55 -7.39
CA ARG A 320 -10.88 18.85 -7.09
C ARG A 320 -10.31 19.97 -7.95
N SER A 321 -9.05 19.91 -8.33
CA SER A 321 -8.42 20.90 -9.22
C SER A 321 -9.02 20.89 -10.62
N ASN A 322 -9.61 19.76 -11.04
CA ASN A 322 -10.22 19.58 -12.37
C ASN A 322 -11.73 19.85 -12.40
N ALA A 323 -12.31 20.51 -11.38
CA ALA A 323 -13.76 20.71 -11.28
C ALA A 323 -14.40 21.38 -12.52
N VAL A 324 -13.71 22.33 -13.14
CA VAL A 324 -14.17 23.00 -14.38
C VAL A 324 -14.21 22.01 -15.56
N VAL A 325 -13.12 21.25 -15.73
CA VAL A 325 -13.01 20.21 -16.76
C VAL A 325 -14.05 19.12 -16.56
N MET A 326 -14.23 18.65 -15.32
CA MET A 326 -15.25 17.67 -14.96
C MET A 326 -16.64 18.17 -15.32
N THR A 327 -16.99 19.40 -14.95
CA THR A 327 -18.31 19.97 -15.25
C THR A 327 -18.56 20.02 -16.76
N ARG A 328 -17.55 20.40 -17.55
CA ARG A 328 -17.64 20.39 -19.02
C ARG A 328 -17.79 18.96 -19.56
N TYR A 329 -17.02 18.01 -19.02
CA TYR A 329 -17.06 16.61 -19.45
C TYR A 329 -18.40 15.94 -19.20
N VAL A 330 -18.98 16.12 -18.02
CA VAL A 330 -20.27 15.52 -17.63
C VAL A 330 -21.49 16.22 -18.23
N SER A 331 -21.27 17.31 -18.95
CA SER A 331 -22.29 18.03 -19.70
C SER A 331 -22.31 17.66 -21.19
N SER A 332 -21.41 16.78 -21.64
CA SER A 332 -21.37 16.33 -23.05
C SER A 332 -22.18 15.05 -23.26
N ARG A 333 -23.11 15.10 -24.23
CA ARG A 333 -23.92 13.97 -24.67
C ARG A 333 -23.08 12.81 -25.20
N ASP A 334 -22.04 13.11 -25.97
CA ASP A 334 -21.19 12.08 -26.59
C ASP A 334 -20.37 11.35 -25.51
N ASN A 335 -19.87 12.08 -24.52
CA ASN A 335 -19.16 11.49 -23.38
C ASN A 335 -20.08 10.56 -22.56
N LEU A 336 -21.34 10.95 -22.35
CA LEU A 336 -22.32 10.08 -21.69
C LEU A 336 -22.55 8.80 -22.51
N ARG A 337 -22.69 8.92 -23.84
CA ARG A 337 -22.89 7.77 -24.72
C ARG A 337 -21.73 6.78 -24.64
N ILE A 338 -20.48 7.26 -24.67
CA ILE A 338 -19.29 6.42 -24.53
C ILE A 338 -19.32 5.66 -23.20
N LEU A 339 -19.58 6.35 -22.09
CA LEU A 339 -19.67 5.71 -20.77
C LEU A 339 -20.83 4.72 -20.67
N MET A 340 -21.98 5.01 -21.27
CA MET A 340 -23.10 4.07 -21.32
C MET A 340 -22.78 2.81 -22.12
N ASN A 341 -21.93 2.90 -23.16
CA ASN A 341 -21.43 1.72 -23.86
C ASN A 341 -20.46 0.93 -22.98
N LEU A 342 -19.56 1.60 -22.26
CA LEU A 342 -18.62 0.95 -21.33
C LEU A 342 -19.34 0.25 -20.16
N LEU A 343 -20.47 0.81 -19.69
CA LEU A 343 -21.35 0.14 -18.71
C LEU A 343 -22.01 -1.13 -19.23
N ARG A 344 -22.02 -1.34 -20.56
CA ARG A 344 -22.58 -2.53 -21.22
C ARG A 344 -21.53 -3.53 -21.67
N GLU A 345 -20.25 -3.25 -21.45
CA GLU A 345 -19.13 -4.16 -21.77
C GLU A 345 -19.27 -5.49 -21.04
N SER A 346 -18.68 -6.56 -21.57
CA SER A 346 -18.71 -7.87 -20.90
C SER A 346 -17.84 -7.92 -19.64
N SER A 347 -16.81 -7.07 -19.55
CA SER A 347 -15.90 -7.02 -18.41
C SER A 347 -16.50 -6.26 -17.23
N LYS A 348 -16.70 -6.97 -16.12
CA LYS A 348 -17.11 -6.39 -14.83
C LYS A 348 -16.14 -5.30 -14.33
N SER A 349 -14.83 -5.45 -14.56
CA SER A 349 -13.88 -4.44 -14.10
C SER A 349 -14.06 -3.11 -14.84
N ILE A 350 -14.29 -3.13 -16.16
CA ILE A 350 -14.58 -1.92 -16.94
C ILE A 350 -15.93 -1.33 -16.51
N GLN A 351 -16.95 -2.17 -16.32
CA GLN A 351 -18.26 -1.77 -15.85
C GLN A 351 -18.20 -1.00 -14.50
N VAL A 352 -17.41 -1.50 -13.54
CA VAL A 352 -17.22 -0.84 -12.23
C VAL A 352 -16.53 0.51 -12.38
N GLU A 353 -15.42 0.58 -13.10
CA GLU A 353 -14.71 1.85 -13.32
C GLU A 353 -15.59 2.86 -14.08
N ALA A 354 -16.32 2.41 -15.11
CA ALA A 354 -17.26 3.23 -15.85
C ALA A 354 -18.41 3.73 -14.95
N PHE A 355 -18.84 2.93 -13.99
CA PHE A 355 -19.85 3.32 -13.00
C PHE A 355 -19.36 4.45 -12.10
N HIS A 356 -18.09 4.45 -11.68
CA HIS A 356 -17.52 5.56 -10.90
C HIS A 356 -17.57 6.89 -11.65
N VAL A 357 -17.26 6.89 -12.95
CA VAL A 357 -17.37 8.09 -13.79
C VAL A 357 -18.84 8.46 -14.07
N PHE A 358 -19.69 7.47 -14.37
CA PHE A 358 -21.11 7.68 -14.65
C PHE A 358 -21.86 8.36 -13.50
N LYS A 359 -21.48 8.08 -12.24
CA LYS A 359 -22.03 8.77 -11.07
C LYS A 359 -21.90 10.29 -11.16
N LEU A 360 -20.84 10.81 -11.79
CA LEU A 360 -20.63 12.24 -11.95
C LEU A 360 -21.68 12.87 -12.87
N PHE A 361 -22.08 12.19 -13.95
CA PHE A 361 -23.19 12.62 -14.81
C PHE A 361 -24.50 12.69 -14.05
N VAL A 362 -24.77 11.72 -13.17
CA VAL A 362 -25.99 11.69 -12.34
C VAL A 362 -25.92 12.72 -11.21
N ALA A 363 -24.74 12.99 -10.66
CA ALA A 363 -24.53 13.92 -9.55
C ALA A 363 -24.49 15.39 -10.00
N ASN A 364 -24.18 15.68 -11.27
CA ASN A 364 -24.15 17.04 -11.81
C ASN A 364 -25.49 17.75 -11.53
N GLN A 365 -25.46 18.90 -10.85
CA GLN A 365 -26.69 19.62 -10.50
C GLN A 365 -27.29 20.34 -11.72
N ASN A 366 -26.44 20.77 -12.65
CA ASN A 366 -26.78 21.55 -13.84
C ASN A 366 -26.72 20.67 -15.09
N LYS A 367 -27.52 19.60 -15.12
CA LYS A 367 -27.52 18.66 -16.26
C LYS A 367 -28.18 19.30 -17.48
N PRO A 368 -27.55 19.25 -18.67
CA PRO A 368 -28.18 19.61 -19.92
C PRO A 368 -29.47 18.79 -20.21
N PRO A 369 -30.47 19.35 -20.91
CA PRO A 369 -31.75 18.67 -21.17
C PRO A 369 -31.62 17.35 -21.95
N ASP A 370 -30.68 17.27 -22.87
CA ASP A 370 -30.36 16.08 -23.64
C ASP A 370 -29.79 14.95 -22.76
N ILE A 371 -28.91 15.26 -21.81
CA ILE A 371 -28.43 14.31 -20.79
C ILE A 371 -29.58 13.79 -19.95
N ILE A 372 -30.47 14.67 -19.49
CA ILE A 372 -31.67 14.29 -18.72
C ILE A 372 -32.54 13.33 -19.55
N SER A 373 -32.79 13.65 -20.82
CA SER A 373 -33.61 12.84 -21.70
C SER A 373 -33.05 11.41 -21.85
N ILE A 374 -31.73 11.27 -21.99
CA ILE A 374 -31.05 9.96 -22.11
C ILE A 374 -31.18 9.16 -20.81
N LEU A 375 -30.96 9.79 -19.66
CA LEU A 375 -31.06 9.14 -18.35
C LEU A 375 -32.50 8.68 -18.05
N VAL A 376 -33.50 9.51 -18.39
CA VAL A 376 -34.92 9.19 -18.20
C VAL A 376 -35.35 8.06 -19.15
N ALA A 377 -34.99 8.14 -20.42
CA ALA A 377 -35.32 7.12 -21.42
C ALA A 377 -34.73 5.73 -21.07
N ASN A 378 -33.60 5.69 -20.36
CA ASN A 378 -32.92 4.45 -19.97
C ASN A 378 -33.11 4.09 -18.49
N ARG A 379 -34.00 4.79 -17.75
CA ARG A 379 -34.14 4.66 -16.28
C ARG A 379 -34.31 3.21 -15.82
N SER A 380 -35.27 2.48 -16.38
CA SER A 380 -35.57 1.10 -15.95
C SER A 380 -34.40 0.15 -16.20
N LYS A 381 -33.74 0.28 -17.35
CA LYS A 381 -32.56 -0.52 -17.71
C LYS A 381 -31.36 -0.22 -16.80
N LEU A 382 -31.12 1.06 -16.51
CA LEU A 382 -30.06 1.47 -15.59
C LEU A 382 -30.32 0.98 -14.16
N LEU A 383 -31.56 1.09 -13.68
CA LEU A 383 -31.92 0.58 -12.34
C LEU A 383 -31.73 -0.93 -12.24
N ARG A 384 -32.13 -1.69 -13.28
CA ARG A 384 -31.90 -3.14 -13.33
C ARG A 384 -30.41 -3.46 -13.37
N LEU A 385 -29.65 -2.80 -14.24
CA LEU A 385 -28.21 -2.96 -14.34
C LEU A 385 -27.56 -2.73 -12.97
N PHE A 386 -27.88 -1.63 -12.29
CA PHE A 386 -27.28 -1.29 -11.00
C PHE A 386 -27.80 -2.11 -9.82
N ALA A 387 -28.96 -2.76 -9.93
CA ALA A 387 -29.42 -3.73 -8.93
C ALA A 387 -28.48 -4.95 -8.86
N ASP A 388 -27.88 -5.33 -10.00
CA ASP A 388 -26.88 -6.40 -10.09
C ASP A 388 -25.48 -5.92 -9.64
N PHE A 389 -25.23 -4.61 -9.60
CA PHE A 389 -23.99 -3.98 -9.09
C PHE A 389 -23.91 -3.95 -7.56
N LYS A 390 -24.64 -4.81 -6.83
CA LYS A 390 -24.51 -4.90 -5.37
C LYS A 390 -23.02 -4.86 -4.98
N ILE A 391 -22.68 -3.78 -4.30
CA ILE A 391 -21.35 -3.40 -3.85
C ILE A 391 -20.94 -4.42 -2.79
N ASP A 392 -20.43 -5.58 -3.17
CA ASP A 392 -20.11 -6.63 -2.20
C ASP A 392 -18.90 -7.50 -2.55
N LYS A 393 -18.24 -7.31 -3.72
CA LYS A 393 -17.09 -8.16 -4.10
C LYS A 393 -15.75 -7.46 -4.18
N ASP A 394 -15.70 -6.15 -4.46
CA ASP A 394 -14.43 -5.41 -4.59
C ASP A 394 -14.08 -4.58 -3.35
N SER A 395 -15.06 -4.18 -2.52
CA SER A 395 -14.81 -3.47 -1.25
C SER A 395 -14.15 -4.35 -0.18
N LEU A 396 -14.54 -5.62 -0.06
CA LEU A 396 -13.96 -6.52 0.95
C LEU A 396 -12.48 -6.84 0.69
N SER A 397 -12.05 -6.82 -0.58
CA SER A 397 -10.63 -6.98 -0.92
C SER A 397 -9.82 -5.75 -0.56
N GLU A 398 -10.36 -4.55 -0.79
CA GLU A 398 -9.74 -3.30 -0.33
C GLU A 398 -9.63 -3.27 1.20
N PHE A 399 -10.69 -3.66 1.91
CA PHE A 399 -10.66 -3.78 3.38
C PHE A 399 -9.63 -4.80 3.86
N LEU A 400 -9.49 -5.94 3.16
CA LEU A 400 -8.45 -6.91 3.46
C LEU A 400 -7.06 -6.32 3.29
N GLU A 401 -6.79 -5.62 2.18
CA GLU A 401 -5.49 -5.00 1.92
C GLU A 401 -5.13 -3.99 3.03
N THR A 402 -6.07 -3.13 3.42
CA THR A 402 -5.91 -2.19 4.53
C THR A 402 -5.61 -2.92 5.86
N ALA A 403 -6.36 -3.98 6.17
CA ALA A 403 -6.16 -4.75 7.40
C ALA A 403 -4.81 -5.50 7.43
N VAL A 404 -4.39 -6.06 6.28
CA VAL A 404 -3.09 -6.72 6.14
C VAL A 404 -1.95 -5.71 6.31
N GLU A 405 -2.09 -4.51 5.75
CA GLU A 405 -1.09 -3.46 5.93
C GLU A 405 -0.98 -3.02 7.40
N ALA A 406 -2.11 -2.82 8.08
CA ALA A 406 -2.14 -2.52 9.51
C ALA A 406 -1.47 -3.62 10.35
N ALA A 407 -1.86 -4.88 10.12
CA ALA A 407 -1.30 -6.03 10.85
C ALA A 407 0.20 -6.18 10.64
N LYS A 408 0.70 -5.99 9.41
CA LYS A 408 2.15 -6.05 9.14
C LYS A 408 2.91 -4.94 9.86
N ARG A 409 2.39 -3.71 9.84
CA ARG A 409 3.01 -2.57 10.53
C ARG A 409 3.05 -2.75 12.04
N ALA A 410 1.94 -3.19 12.65
CA ALA A 410 1.92 -3.52 14.08
C ALA A 410 2.83 -4.72 14.39
N GLY A 411 2.91 -5.71 13.49
CA GLY A 411 3.75 -6.88 13.67
C GLY A 411 5.24 -6.56 13.72
N GLU A 412 5.68 -5.49 13.07
CA GLU A 412 7.05 -4.96 13.23
C GLU A 412 7.31 -4.48 14.66
N ILE A 413 6.35 -3.79 15.28
CA ILE A 413 6.45 -3.34 16.67
C ILE A 413 6.55 -4.55 17.60
N ILE A 414 5.70 -5.57 17.43
CA ILE A 414 5.75 -6.80 18.20
C ILE A 414 7.10 -7.49 18.03
N ARG A 415 7.60 -7.63 16.79
CA ARG A 415 8.88 -8.28 16.50
C ARG A 415 10.04 -7.59 17.19
N GLU A 416 10.05 -6.26 17.20
CA GLU A 416 11.06 -5.48 17.91
C GLU A 416 10.93 -5.59 19.44
N GLY A 417 9.71 -5.56 19.97
CA GLY A 417 9.45 -5.67 21.41
C GLY A 417 9.69 -7.07 21.98
N PHE A 418 9.52 -8.11 21.17
CA PHE A 418 9.59 -9.51 21.61
C PHE A 418 10.94 -9.89 22.23
N TYR A 419 12.05 -9.35 21.69
CA TYR A 419 13.42 -9.62 22.15
C TYR A 419 13.96 -8.57 23.12
N LYS A 420 13.19 -7.53 23.45
CA LYS A 420 13.58 -6.48 24.39
C LYS A 420 13.06 -6.80 25.80
N THR A 421 13.58 -6.08 26.79
CA THR A 421 12.97 -6.04 28.13
C THR A 421 11.61 -5.37 28.04
N LYS A 422 10.58 -5.95 28.67
CA LYS A 422 9.18 -5.55 28.53
C LYS A 422 8.70 -4.86 29.81
N HIS A 423 7.96 -3.75 29.67
CA HIS A 423 7.33 -3.09 30.81
C HIS A 423 5.90 -3.61 30.97
N VAL A 424 5.71 -4.48 31.96
CA VAL A 424 4.43 -5.16 32.20
C VAL A 424 3.58 -4.36 33.18
N GLU A 425 2.36 -4.03 32.78
CA GLU A 425 1.28 -3.52 33.62
C GLU A 425 0.23 -4.64 33.82
N HIS A 426 -0.53 -4.58 34.92
CA HIS A 426 -1.57 -5.57 35.24
C HIS A 426 -2.96 -4.96 35.07
N LYS A 427 -3.82 -5.59 34.25
CA LYS A 427 -5.23 -5.18 34.05
C LYS A 427 -6.21 -5.91 34.98
N GLY A 428 -5.72 -6.89 35.75
CA GLY A 428 -6.52 -7.71 36.67
C GLY A 428 -5.63 -8.55 37.58
N LEU A 429 -6.18 -9.64 38.14
CA LEU A 429 -5.42 -10.57 38.99
C LEU A 429 -4.37 -11.37 38.19
N VAL A 430 -4.62 -11.62 36.91
CA VAL A 430 -3.75 -12.45 36.04
C VAL A 430 -3.48 -11.78 34.68
N ASP A 431 -4.34 -10.87 34.22
CA ASP A 431 -4.23 -10.25 32.90
C ASP A 431 -3.09 -9.21 32.84
N LEU A 432 -2.27 -9.35 31.81
CA LEU A 432 -1.10 -8.52 31.56
C LEU A 432 -1.36 -7.59 30.36
N VAL A 433 -0.73 -6.43 30.37
CA VAL A 433 -0.62 -5.54 29.21
C VAL A 433 0.76 -4.93 29.17
N THR A 434 1.29 -4.72 27.97
CA THR A 434 2.56 -4.03 27.80
C THR A 434 2.38 -2.75 27.01
N GLU A 435 3.43 -1.93 26.97
CA GLU A 435 3.52 -0.79 26.08
C GLU A 435 3.37 -1.18 24.60
N THR A 436 3.67 -2.44 24.26
CA THR A 436 3.57 -2.99 22.91
C THR A 436 2.10 -3.11 22.47
N ASP A 437 1.23 -3.60 23.35
CA ASP A 437 -0.20 -3.80 23.08
C ASP A 437 -0.86 -2.44 22.73
N LYS A 438 -0.65 -1.43 23.59
CA LYS A 438 -1.17 -0.07 23.39
C LYS A 438 -0.64 0.57 22.10
N ALA A 439 0.68 0.45 21.85
CA ALA A 439 1.29 1.01 20.64
C ALA A 439 0.77 0.34 19.35
N CYS A 440 0.53 -0.97 19.40
CA CYS A 440 -0.05 -1.70 18.27
C CYS A 440 -1.50 -1.28 18.02
N GLU A 441 -2.32 -1.16 19.08
CA GLU A 441 -3.71 -0.72 18.93
C GLU A 441 -3.80 0.68 18.36
N ASP A 442 -3.04 1.64 18.90
CA ASP A 442 -3.01 3.02 18.42
C ASP A 442 -2.62 3.08 16.94
N LEU A 443 -1.63 2.30 16.52
CA LEU A 443 -1.21 2.23 15.12
C LEU A 443 -2.33 1.70 14.23
N ILE A 444 -2.93 0.55 14.62
CA ILE A 444 -3.98 -0.11 13.84
C ILE A 444 -5.20 0.82 13.76
N PHE A 445 -5.63 1.38 14.88
CA PHE A 445 -6.75 2.33 14.95
C PHE A 445 -6.54 3.51 14.02
N ASN A 446 -5.39 4.21 14.13
CA ASN A 446 -5.10 5.38 13.32
C ASN A 446 -5.05 5.04 11.83
N HIS A 447 -4.45 3.91 11.46
CA HIS A 447 -4.39 3.46 10.07
C HIS A 447 -5.78 3.15 9.51
N LEU A 448 -6.59 2.37 10.23
CA LEU A 448 -7.95 2.01 9.83
C LEU A 448 -8.85 3.25 9.76
N LYS A 449 -8.73 4.18 10.71
CA LYS A 449 -9.52 5.41 10.74
C LYS A 449 -9.17 6.37 9.60
N GLN A 450 -7.89 6.42 9.21
CA GLN A 450 -7.44 7.23 8.07
C GLN A 450 -8.02 6.73 6.75
N GLN A 451 -8.03 5.41 6.53
CA GLN A 451 -8.53 4.81 5.29
C GLN A 451 -10.06 4.71 5.26
N HIS A 452 -10.69 4.45 6.41
CA HIS A 452 -12.14 4.27 6.54
C HIS A 452 -12.73 5.13 7.67
N PRO A 453 -12.83 6.47 7.50
CA PRO A 453 -13.26 7.38 8.56
C PRO A 453 -14.67 7.13 9.11
N SER A 454 -15.55 6.53 8.31
CA SER A 454 -16.94 6.22 8.68
C SER A 454 -17.10 4.90 9.43
N HIS A 455 -16.06 4.05 9.51
CA HIS A 455 -16.15 2.78 10.22
C HIS A 455 -15.99 3.00 11.73
N LYS A 456 -16.63 2.11 12.50
CA LYS A 456 -16.47 2.01 13.95
C LYS A 456 -15.28 1.11 14.31
N PHE A 457 -14.87 1.17 15.57
CA PHE A 457 -13.73 0.43 16.09
C PHE A 457 -14.07 -0.13 17.48
N ILE A 458 -13.69 -1.38 17.71
CA ILE A 458 -13.73 -2.08 18.99
C ILE A 458 -12.34 -2.71 19.16
N GLY A 459 -11.55 -2.19 20.09
CA GLY A 459 -10.23 -2.74 20.44
C GLY A 459 -10.21 -3.25 21.87
N GLU A 460 -9.36 -4.22 22.18
CA GLU A 460 -9.18 -4.72 23.54
C GLU A 460 -8.80 -3.57 24.50
N GLU A 461 -7.77 -2.80 24.17
CA GLU A 461 -7.21 -1.76 25.06
C GLU A 461 -8.17 -0.60 25.23
N THR A 462 -8.80 -0.19 24.12
CA THR A 462 -9.86 0.83 24.12
C THR A 462 -11.05 0.39 24.99
N THR A 463 -11.45 -0.88 24.92
CA THR A 463 -12.56 -1.41 25.70
C THR A 463 -12.22 -1.49 27.19
N ALA A 464 -11.00 -1.91 27.52
CA ALA A 464 -10.51 -1.91 28.89
C ALA A 464 -10.45 -0.48 29.48
N ALA A 465 -10.08 0.51 28.68
CA ALA A 465 -9.94 1.90 29.12
C ALA A 465 -11.27 2.67 29.21
N TYR A 466 -12.21 2.45 28.28
CA TYR A 466 -13.42 3.29 28.11
C TYR A 466 -14.75 2.53 28.26
N GLY A 467 -14.71 1.22 28.47
CA GLY A 467 -15.88 0.36 28.62
C GLY A 467 -16.38 -0.26 27.31
N ILE A 468 -17.38 -1.14 27.44
CA ILE A 468 -17.91 -1.95 26.33
C ILE A 468 -18.59 -1.06 25.30
N THR A 469 -18.12 -1.13 24.05
CA THR A 469 -18.77 -0.51 22.89
C THR A 469 -19.77 -1.48 22.27
N GLU A 470 -21.02 -1.05 22.09
CA GLU A 470 -22.07 -1.90 21.51
C GLU A 470 -21.82 -2.17 20.02
N LEU A 471 -21.87 -3.46 19.64
CA LEU A 471 -21.75 -3.87 18.24
C LEU A 471 -23.06 -3.57 17.47
N THR A 472 -22.96 -2.65 16.51
CA THR A 472 -24.08 -2.20 15.67
C THR A 472 -24.06 -2.81 14.25
N ASP A 473 -25.05 -2.48 13.43
CA ASP A 473 -25.08 -2.93 12.02
C ASP A 473 -24.07 -2.20 11.12
N GLU A 474 -23.50 -1.08 11.59
CA GLU A 474 -22.49 -0.32 10.85
C GLU A 474 -21.15 -1.09 10.74
N PRO A 475 -20.37 -0.89 9.66
CA PRO A 475 -19.06 -1.51 9.52
C PRO A 475 -18.16 -1.22 10.72
N THR A 476 -17.75 -2.27 11.43
CA THR A 476 -17.00 -2.16 12.69
C THR A 476 -15.77 -3.06 12.64
N TRP A 477 -14.60 -2.42 12.78
CA TRP A 477 -13.32 -3.11 12.96
C TRP A 477 -13.22 -3.59 14.40
N ILE A 478 -12.92 -4.88 14.59
CA ILE A 478 -12.73 -5.51 15.89
C ILE A 478 -11.28 -6.01 15.93
N VAL A 479 -10.50 -5.53 16.89
CA VAL A 479 -9.04 -5.68 16.88
C VAL A 479 -8.53 -6.18 18.22
N ASP A 480 -7.73 -7.23 18.16
CA ASP A 480 -6.78 -7.61 19.21
C ASP A 480 -5.39 -7.20 18.73
N PRO A 481 -4.75 -6.21 19.38
CA PRO A 481 -3.43 -5.75 18.99
C PRO A 481 -2.30 -6.74 19.32
N LEU A 482 -2.51 -7.67 20.27
CA LEU A 482 -1.53 -8.67 20.71
C LEU A 482 -2.22 -9.84 21.44
N ASP A 483 -2.78 -10.78 20.68
CA ASP A 483 -3.29 -12.04 21.24
C ASP A 483 -2.11 -12.87 21.76
N GLY A 484 -2.21 -13.31 23.01
CA GLY A 484 -1.16 -14.01 23.73
C GLY A 484 -0.18 -13.09 24.46
N THR A 485 -0.62 -11.99 25.08
CA THR A 485 0.25 -11.08 25.86
C THR A 485 1.09 -11.83 26.91
N THR A 486 0.55 -12.84 27.58
CA THR A 486 1.31 -13.70 28.50
C THR A 486 2.46 -14.42 27.77
N ASN A 487 2.20 -14.99 26.60
CA ASN A 487 3.23 -15.60 25.76
C ASN A 487 4.29 -14.59 25.34
N PHE A 488 3.88 -13.39 24.95
CA PHE A 488 4.78 -12.30 24.60
C PHE A 488 5.73 -11.95 25.75
N VAL A 489 5.18 -11.75 26.96
CA VAL A 489 5.95 -11.45 28.17
C VAL A 489 7.01 -12.53 28.43
N HIS A 490 6.63 -13.80 28.30
CA HIS A 490 7.52 -14.93 28.52
C HIS A 490 8.41 -15.31 27.32
N GLY A 491 8.27 -14.64 26.18
CA GLY A 491 9.04 -14.93 24.96
C GLY A 491 8.65 -16.26 24.29
N PHE A 492 7.42 -16.74 24.50
CA PHE A 492 6.85 -17.87 23.79
C PHE A 492 6.27 -17.39 22.43
N PRO A 493 6.67 -17.96 21.28
CA PRO A 493 6.42 -17.36 19.96
C PRO A 493 4.98 -17.58 19.41
N PHE A 494 4.04 -17.98 20.26
CA PHE A 494 2.61 -18.10 19.93
C PHE A 494 1.88 -16.80 20.30
N VAL A 495 2.14 -15.78 19.49
CA VAL A 495 1.56 -14.43 19.63
C VAL A 495 1.08 -13.94 18.27
N CYS A 496 0.00 -13.18 18.21
CA CYS A 496 -0.47 -12.65 16.94
C CYS A 496 -1.26 -11.35 17.08
N ILE A 497 -1.50 -10.70 15.93
CA ILE A 497 -2.46 -9.61 15.79
C ILE A 497 -3.73 -10.21 15.17
N SER A 498 -4.90 -9.93 15.72
CA SER A 498 -6.20 -10.32 15.16
C SER A 498 -6.98 -9.09 14.74
N ILE A 499 -7.38 -9.02 13.47
CA ILE A 499 -8.22 -7.95 12.92
C ILE A 499 -9.41 -8.58 12.20
N GLY A 500 -10.61 -8.30 12.69
CA GLY A 500 -11.88 -8.65 12.05
C GLY A 500 -12.66 -7.43 11.59
N LEU A 501 -13.35 -7.52 10.45
CA LEU A 501 -14.35 -6.54 10.04
C LEU A 501 -15.73 -7.18 10.07
N THR A 502 -16.64 -6.57 10.81
CA THR A 502 -18.06 -6.93 10.82
C THR A 502 -18.89 -5.93 10.02
N ILE A 503 -19.86 -6.42 9.27
CA ILE A 503 -20.85 -5.60 8.55
C ILE A 503 -22.22 -6.22 8.81
N GLY A 504 -23.16 -5.45 9.37
CA GLY A 504 -24.43 -6.00 9.82
C GLY A 504 -24.25 -7.06 10.92
N LYS A 505 -23.30 -6.85 11.84
CA LYS A 505 -22.90 -7.78 12.90
C LYS A 505 -22.33 -9.13 12.43
N VAL A 506 -22.18 -9.35 11.13
CA VAL A 506 -21.60 -10.57 10.56
C VAL A 506 -20.13 -10.34 10.22
N PRO A 507 -19.18 -11.17 10.71
CA PRO A 507 -17.79 -11.12 10.30
C PRO A 507 -17.62 -11.41 8.79
N LYS A 508 -16.93 -10.51 8.07
CA LYS A 508 -16.76 -10.59 6.61
C LYS A 508 -15.29 -10.61 6.14
N VAL A 509 -14.39 -10.00 6.90
CA VAL A 509 -12.94 -9.99 6.62
C VAL A 509 -12.21 -10.35 7.90
N GLY A 510 -11.20 -11.21 7.81
CA GLY A 510 -10.35 -11.60 8.92
C GLY A 510 -8.88 -11.64 8.52
N VAL A 511 -8.04 -11.07 9.37
CA VAL A 511 -6.58 -11.12 9.27
C VAL A 511 -6.05 -11.55 10.64
N VAL A 512 -5.22 -12.59 10.65
CA VAL A 512 -4.48 -13.00 11.85
C VAL A 512 -3.02 -13.12 11.47
N TYR A 513 -2.13 -12.39 12.14
CA TYR A 513 -0.71 -12.34 11.79
C TYR A 513 0.18 -12.65 12.98
N ASN A 514 0.94 -13.74 12.91
CA ASN A 514 2.03 -14.03 13.84
C ASN A 514 3.35 -13.49 13.23
N PRO A 515 3.91 -12.39 13.77
CA PRO A 515 5.12 -11.78 13.23
C PRO A 515 6.41 -12.55 13.56
N ILE A 516 6.40 -13.40 14.59
CA ILE A 516 7.57 -14.18 15.01
C ILE A 516 7.75 -15.41 14.11
N MET A 517 6.65 -16.08 13.80
CA MET A 517 6.62 -17.23 12.88
C MET A 517 6.46 -16.82 11.41
N ASN A 518 6.21 -15.53 11.14
CA ASN A 518 5.91 -14.98 9.82
C ASN A 518 4.75 -15.73 9.14
N GLU A 519 3.66 -15.90 9.88
CA GLU A 519 2.44 -16.56 9.41
C GLU A 519 1.29 -15.57 9.34
N LEU A 520 0.90 -15.21 8.11
CA LEU A 520 -0.22 -14.33 7.82
C LEU A 520 -1.40 -15.16 7.31
N PHE A 521 -2.41 -15.30 8.17
CA PHE A 521 -3.69 -15.89 7.84
C PHE A 521 -4.66 -14.80 7.39
N THR A 522 -5.38 -15.05 6.31
CA THR A 522 -6.36 -14.12 5.74
C THR A 522 -7.61 -14.87 5.31
N GLY A 523 -8.76 -14.25 5.48
CA GLY A 523 -10.05 -14.79 5.05
C GLY A 523 -10.98 -13.66 4.63
N VAL A 524 -11.66 -13.84 3.50
CA VAL A 524 -12.70 -12.92 3.03
C VAL A 524 -13.93 -13.72 2.67
N HIS A 525 -15.09 -13.26 3.13
CA HIS A 525 -16.35 -13.94 2.91
C HIS A 525 -16.59 -14.31 1.44
N GLY A 526 -16.75 -15.60 1.16
CA GLY A 526 -16.96 -16.16 -0.18
C GLY A 526 -15.73 -16.14 -1.10
N LYS A 527 -14.51 -15.95 -0.57
CA LYS A 527 -13.25 -15.96 -1.34
C LYS A 527 -12.23 -16.98 -0.83
N GLY A 528 -12.53 -17.71 0.23
CA GLY A 528 -11.63 -18.69 0.81
C GLY A 528 -10.61 -18.08 1.78
N ALA A 529 -9.86 -18.97 2.42
CA ALA A 529 -8.82 -18.62 3.39
C ALA A 529 -7.43 -18.94 2.86
N PHE A 530 -6.44 -18.14 3.27
CA PHE A 530 -5.05 -18.24 2.83
C PHE A 530 -4.07 -18.10 3.99
N LEU A 531 -2.99 -18.88 3.96
CA LEU A 531 -1.80 -18.72 4.78
C LEU A 531 -0.64 -18.29 3.88
N ASN A 532 -0.08 -17.11 4.13
CA ASN A 532 1.02 -16.55 3.33
C ASN A 532 0.72 -16.56 1.82
N GLY A 533 -0.53 -16.25 1.46
CA GLY A 533 -1.02 -16.23 0.08
C GLY A 533 -1.33 -17.60 -0.53
N LYS A 534 -1.09 -18.71 0.18
CA LYS A 534 -1.44 -20.06 -0.27
C LYS A 534 -2.81 -20.48 0.30
N PRO A 535 -3.70 -21.07 -0.50
CA PRO A 535 -5.02 -21.49 -0.02
C PRO A 535 -4.87 -22.57 1.06
N ILE A 536 -5.70 -22.48 2.09
CA ILE A 536 -5.77 -23.45 3.20
C ILE A 536 -7.17 -24.06 3.29
N LYS A 537 -7.24 -25.22 3.94
CA LYS A 537 -8.49 -25.93 4.23
C LYS A 537 -8.38 -26.64 5.57
N VAL A 538 -9.51 -26.85 6.21
CA VAL A 538 -9.59 -27.68 7.43
C VAL A 538 -9.18 -29.13 7.17
N SER A 539 -8.80 -29.82 8.24
CA SER A 539 -8.47 -31.25 8.21
C SER A 539 -9.68 -32.11 7.78
N SER A 540 -9.42 -33.22 7.10
CA SER A 540 -10.44 -34.21 6.71
C SER A 540 -10.61 -35.34 7.73
N GLN A 541 -10.08 -35.19 8.94
CA GLN A 541 -10.21 -36.18 10.01
C GLN A 541 -11.68 -36.32 10.44
N SER A 542 -12.17 -37.55 10.55
CA SER A 542 -13.55 -37.87 10.95
C SER A 542 -13.65 -38.56 12.30
N GLU A 543 -12.52 -38.94 12.91
CA GLU A 543 -12.49 -39.65 14.20
C GLU A 543 -11.93 -38.77 15.31
N LEU A 544 -12.69 -38.57 16.39
CA LEU A 544 -12.28 -37.80 17.57
C LEU A 544 -10.96 -38.34 18.17
N VAL A 545 -10.81 -39.65 18.30
CA VAL A 545 -9.62 -40.29 18.92
C VAL A 545 -8.32 -40.02 18.17
N LYS A 546 -8.40 -39.63 16.88
CA LYS A 546 -7.25 -39.26 16.05
C LYS A 546 -7.01 -37.75 15.99
N SER A 547 -7.91 -36.96 16.57
CA SER A 547 -7.95 -35.50 16.46
C SER A 547 -7.10 -34.81 17.53
N LEU A 548 -6.48 -33.69 17.17
CA LEU A 548 -5.82 -32.78 18.12
C LEU A 548 -6.84 -31.77 18.65
N LEU A 549 -6.96 -31.68 19.97
CA LEU A 549 -7.81 -30.70 20.66
C LEU A 549 -6.96 -29.54 21.18
N ALA A 550 -7.29 -28.32 20.80
CA ALA A 550 -6.80 -27.11 21.46
C ALA A 550 -7.87 -26.53 22.39
N THR A 551 -7.45 -26.00 23.53
CA THR A 551 -8.31 -25.33 24.50
C THR A 551 -7.45 -24.43 25.36
N GLU A 552 -8.05 -23.40 25.95
CA GLU A 552 -7.42 -22.63 27.02
C GLU A 552 -8.25 -22.81 28.30
N VAL A 553 -7.60 -23.01 29.44
CA VAL A 553 -8.27 -23.21 30.74
C VAL A 553 -8.11 -21.94 31.55
N CYS A 554 -9.18 -21.14 31.68
CA CYS A 554 -9.21 -20.05 32.65
C CYS A 554 -9.51 -20.62 34.05
N PHE A 555 -8.76 -20.14 35.05
CA PHE A 555 -8.82 -20.59 36.45
C PHE A 555 -10.17 -20.34 37.17
N SER A 556 -11.21 -19.84 36.50
CA SER A 556 -12.48 -19.42 37.12
C SER A 556 -13.76 -20.14 36.66
N ALA A 557 -13.75 -21.05 35.68
CA ALA A 557 -14.94 -21.81 35.31
C ALA A 557 -14.62 -23.22 34.75
N SER A 558 -15.36 -24.21 35.26
CA SER A 558 -15.50 -25.61 34.79
C SER A 558 -14.27 -26.21 34.09
N SER A 559 -13.41 -26.85 34.88
CA SER A 559 -12.32 -27.71 34.40
C SER A 559 -12.79 -28.72 33.35
N LEU A 560 -12.04 -28.86 32.25
CA LEU A 560 -12.15 -30.04 31.38
C LEU A 560 -12.26 -31.29 32.24
N SER A 561 -13.34 -32.04 32.07
CA SER A 561 -13.42 -33.37 32.69
C SER A 561 -12.27 -34.22 32.13
N ALA A 562 -11.61 -35.00 32.98
CA ALA A 562 -10.58 -35.96 32.53
C ALA A 562 -11.13 -36.96 31.47
N GLN A 563 -12.47 -37.08 31.36
CA GLN A 563 -13.16 -37.89 30.36
C GLN A 563 -13.11 -37.30 28.95
N SER A 564 -13.14 -35.97 28.79
CA SER A 564 -12.97 -35.32 27.48
C SER A 564 -11.58 -35.58 26.88
N CYS A 565 -10.54 -35.62 27.73
CA CYS A 565 -9.17 -35.92 27.33
C CYS A 565 -8.97 -37.37 26.84
N ASN A 566 -9.81 -38.33 27.25
CA ASN A 566 -9.72 -39.74 26.85
C ASN A 566 -10.28 -40.03 25.45
N ARG A 567 -10.95 -39.06 24.82
CA ARG A 567 -11.63 -39.24 23.53
C ARG A 567 -10.89 -38.59 22.35
N VAL A 568 -9.78 -37.92 22.62
CA VAL A 568 -8.95 -37.20 21.64
C VAL A 568 -7.51 -37.69 21.68
N ARG A 569 -6.74 -37.46 20.60
CA ARG A 569 -5.35 -37.95 20.50
C ARG A 569 -4.42 -37.24 21.47
N SER A 570 -4.56 -35.93 21.58
CA SER A 570 -3.70 -35.07 22.38
C SER A 570 -4.34 -33.70 22.60
N LEU A 571 -3.91 -33.01 23.66
CA LEU A 571 -4.34 -31.67 24.03
C LEU A 571 -3.23 -30.64 23.71
N ARG A 572 -3.61 -29.44 23.31
CA ARG A 572 -2.74 -28.26 23.26
C ARG A 572 -3.40 -27.11 24.01
N MET A 573 -2.58 -26.40 24.79
CA MET A 573 -2.90 -25.12 25.38
C MET A 573 -1.77 -24.21 24.92
N THR A 574 -2.07 -23.31 23.99
CA THR A 574 -1.06 -22.51 23.30
C THR A 574 -1.04 -21.06 23.78
N GLY A 575 -2.08 -20.62 24.51
CA GLY A 575 -2.21 -19.29 25.06
C GLY A 575 -2.58 -18.22 24.02
N SER A 576 -3.21 -18.60 22.90
CA SER A 576 -3.70 -17.67 21.88
C SER A 576 -4.97 -18.20 21.21
N CYS A 577 -6.09 -17.48 21.38
CA CYS A 577 -7.39 -17.88 20.84
C CYS A 577 -7.39 -17.79 19.30
N ALA A 578 -6.88 -16.69 18.75
CA ALA A 578 -6.91 -16.43 17.31
C ALA A 578 -5.98 -17.39 16.53
N LEU A 579 -4.82 -17.77 17.09
CA LEU A 579 -3.94 -18.77 16.47
C LEU A 579 -4.49 -20.18 16.55
N ASN A 580 -5.18 -20.54 17.64
CA ASN A 580 -5.85 -21.83 17.73
C ASN A 580 -6.93 -21.96 16.65
N LEU A 581 -7.74 -20.92 16.41
CA LEU A 581 -8.68 -20.86 15.29
C LEU A 581 -7.98 -20.98 13.93
N CYS A 582 -6.87 -20.28 13.72
CA CYS A 582 -6.09 -20.41 12.49
C CYS A 582 -5.49 -21.81 12.31
N GLY A 583 -5.16 -22.48 13.41
CA GLY A 583 -4.74 -23.89 13.44
C GLY A 583 -5.82 -24.83 12.92
N ILE A 584 -7.10 -24.59 13.25
CA ILE A 584 -8.24 -25.30 12.65
C ILE A 584 -8.29 -25.03 11.15
N ALA A 585 -8.24 -23.76 10.75
CA ALA A 585 -8.38 -23.34 9.36
C ALA A 585 -7.33 -23.93 8.40
N CYS A 586 -6.11 -24.18 8.88
CA CYS A 586 -5.06 -24.83 8.09
C CYS A 586 -4.89 -26.33 8.37
N GLY A 587 -5.80 -26.93 9.14
CA GLY A 587 -5.82 -28.36 9.41
C GLY A 587 -4.66 -28.87 10.28
N ARG A 588 -4.05 -27.99 11.09
CA ARG A 588 -3.06 -28.36 12.12
C ARG A 588 -3.73 -28.87 13.39
N ILE A 589 -4.96 -28.43 13.62
CA ILE A 589 -5.80 -28.74 14.76
C ILE A 589 -7.16 -29.17 14.19
N GLU A 590 -7.82 -30.14 14.82
CA GLU A 590 -9.14 -30.61 14.40
C GLU A 590 -10.27 -30.03 15.24
N LEU A 591 -10.02 -29.83 16.53
CA LEU A 591 -11.00 -29.41 17.51
C LEU A 591 -10.44 -28.24 18.33
N PHE A 592 -11.22 -27.19 18.49
CA PHE A 592 -10.91 -26.09 19.38
C PHE A 592 -12.16 -25.68 20.12
N TYR A 593 -12.03 -25.42 21.42
CA TYR A 593 -13.07 -24.70 22.15
C TYR A 593 -12.47 -23.86 23.26
N GLU A 594 -13.15 -22.77 23.59
CA GLU A 594 -12.76 -21.86 24.64
C GLU A 594 -13.99 -21.14 25.20
N THR A 595 -13.98 -20.92 26.52
CA THR A 595 -15.04 -20.20 27.24
C THR A 595 -14.41 -19.15 28.13
N GLY A 596 -15.00 -17.95 28.18
CA GLY A 596 -14.53 -16.85 29.01
C GLY A 596 -13.30 -16.13 28.44
N PHE A 597 -13.15 -16.11 27.11
CA PHE A 597 -12.14 -15.28 26.44
C PHE A 597 -12.47 -13.78 26.58
N GLY A 598 -11.47 -12.92 26.45
CA GLY A 598 -11.52 -11.49 26.80
C GLY A 598 -12.62 -10.72 26.06
N GLY A 599 -12.80 -10.96 24.76
CA GLY A 599 -13.84 -10.29 24.00
C GLY A 599 -13.94 -10.70 22.54
N PRO A 600 -14.81 -10.02 21.76
CA PRO A 600 -15.04 -10.37 20.35
C PRO A 600 -13.77 -10.27 19.48
N TRP A 601 -12.74 -9.54 19.92
CA TRP A 601 -11.46 -9.37 19.22
C TRP A 601 -10.64 -10.66 19.12
N ASP A 602 -10.73 -11.53 20.12
CA ASP A 602 -10.05 -12.84 20.16
C ASP A 602 -10.52 -13.76 19.02
N VAL A 603 -11.78 -13.62 18.61
CA VAL A 603 -12.46 -14.55 17.70
C VAL A 603 -12.83 -13.94 16.35
N ALA A 604 -12.96 -12.62 16.23
CA ALA A 604 -13.50 -11.96 15.03
C ALA A 604 -12.73 -12.33 13.74
N GLY A 605 -11.41 -12.19 13.77
CA GLY A 605 -10.54 -12.51 12.63
C GLY A 605 -10.50 -14.01 12.35
N GLY A 606 -10.23 -14.81 13.38
CA GLY A 606 -10.12 -16.27 13.30
C GLY A 606 -11.41 -16.94 12.79
N ALA A 607 -12.58 -16.48 13.22
CA ALA A 607 -13.86 -17.06 12.84
C ALA A 607 -14.15 -16.94 11.33
N VAL A 608 -13.79 -15.81 10.70
CA VAL A 608 -13.89 -15.66 9.23
C VAL A 608 -12.95 -16.66 8.55
N ILE A 609 -11.72 -16.76 9.02
CA ILE A 609 -10.68 -17.61 8.43
C ILE A 609 -11.09 -19.09 8.51
N VAL A 610 -11.62 -19.56 9.64
CA VAL A 610 -12.13 -20.94 9.80
C VAL A 610 -13.28 -21.23 8.84
N LYS A 611 -14.29 -20.35 8.78
CA LYS A 611 -15.45 -20.54 7.91
C LYS A 611 -15.05 -20.60 6.44
N GLU A 612 -14.14 -19.72 6.02
CA GLU A 612 -13.66 -19.66 4.64
C GLU A 612 -12.69 -20.80 4.27
N ALA A 613 -12.07 -21.46 5.27
CA ALA A 613 -11.31 -22.69 5.07
C ALA A 613 -12.19 -23.95 4.98
N GLY A 614 -13.51 -23.81 5.09
CA GLY A 614 -14.47 -24.92 5.09
C GLY A 614 -14.72 -25.55 6.47
N GLY A 615 -14.29 -24.89 7.55
CA GLY A 615 -14.63 -25.26 8.92
C GLY A 615 -15.96 -24.69 9.38
N ILE A 616 -16.38 -25.09 10.58
CA ILE A 616 -17.58 -24.58 11.24
C ILE A 616 -17.17 -23.97 12.57
N VAL A 617 -17.77 -22.83 12.90
CA VAL A 617 -17.66 -22.15 14.20
C VAL A 617 -19.06 -22.08 14.80
N TYR A 618 -19.19 -22.48 16.07
CA TYR A 618 -20.46 -22.64 16.78
C TYR A 618 -20.27 -22.38 18.28
N ASP A 619 -21.37 -22.21 19.01
CA ASP A 619 -21.32 -22.16 20.49
C ASP A 619 -21.07 -23.59 21.03
N PRO A 620 -20.31 -23.77 22.13
CA PRO A 620 -20.08 -25.09 22.74
C PRO A 620 -21.35 -25.91 23.04
N SER A 621 -22.50 -25.25 23.24
CA SER A 621 -23.81 -25.90 23.40
C SER A 621 -24.36 -26.54 22.12
N GLY A 622 -23.80 -26.21 20.95
CA GLY A 622 -24.25 -26.66 19.63
C GLY A 622 -25.01 -25.59 18.82
N GLU A 623 -25.42 -24.51 19.47
CA GLU A 623 -26.14 -23.38 18.89
C GLU A 623 -25.27 -22.54 17.94
N ASP A 624 -25.91 -21.61 17.23
CA ASP A 624 -25.22 -20.69 16.31
C ASP A 624 -24.20 -19.81 17.06
N PHE A 625 -23.06 -19.59 16.40
CA PHE A 625 -21.99 -18.75 16.94
C PHE A 625 -22.43 -17.29 17.06
N ASP A 626 -22.43 -16.79 18.29
CA ASP A 626 -22.52 -15.37 18.62
C ASP A 626 -21.12 -14.85 19.00
N ILE A 627 -20.65 -13.84 18.27
CA ILE A 627 -19.34 -13.22 18.51
C ILE A 627 -19.23 -12.54 19.89
N THR A 628 -20.36 -12.26 20.54
CA THR A 628 -20.42 -11.56 21.83
C THR A 628 -20.60 -12.50 23.04
N SER A 629 -20.85 -13.79 22.84
CA SER A 629 -21.19 -14.73 23.92
C SER A 629 -19.99 -15.20 24.76
N GLN A 630 -18.75 -14.76 24.43
CA GLN A 630 -17.49 -15.19 25.06
C GLN A 630 -17.32 -16.71 25.16
N ARG A 631 -17.96 -17.46 24.26
CA ARG A 631 -17.84 -18.92 24.15
C ARG A 631 -17.75 -19.30 22.69
N ILE A 632 -16.83 -20.19 22.35
CA ILE A 632 -16.59 -20.60 20.97
C ILE A 632 -16.15 -22.06 20.92
N ALA A 633 -16.66 -22.78 19.93
CA ALA A 633 -16.13 -24.05 19.49
C ALA A 633 -15.93 -24.01 17.97
N ALA A 634 -14.88 -24.65 17.48
CA ALA A 634 -14.55 -24.74 16.07
C ALA A 634 -14.02 -26.12 15.71
N SER A 635 -14.44 -26.63 14.55
CA SER A 635 -14.00 -27.92 14.03
C SER A 635 -14.21 -28.01 12.51
N ASN A 636 -13.78 -29.12 11.92
CA ASN A 636 -14.24 -29.49 10.59
C ASN A 636 -15.72 -29.99 10.63
N PRO A 637 -16.44 -29.99 9.50
CA PRO A 637 -17.85 -30.40 9.47
C PRO A 637 -18.12 -31.84 9.93
N LEU A 638 -17.13 -32.73 9.83
CA LEU A 638 -17.29 -34.15 10.14
C LEU A 638 -17.29 -34.41 11.66
N LEU A 639 -16.65 -33.55 12.42
CA LEU A 639 -16.45 -33.72 13.86
C LEU A 639 -17.41 -32.89 14.73
N LYS A 640 -18.18 -31.96 14.14
CA LYS A 640 -19.06 -31.04 14.89
C LYS A 640 -19.95 -31.78 15.88
N GLU A 641 -20.82 -32.66 15.41
CA GLU A 641 -21.85 -33.31 16.24
C GLU A 641 -21.20 -34.13 17.36
N ALA A 642 -20.20 -34.95 17.02
CA ALA A 642 -19.48 -35.76 17.99
C ALA A 642 -18.74 -34.91 19.03
N PHE A 643 -18.25 -33.72 18.65
CA PHE A 643 -17.57 -32.83 19.57
C PHE A 643 -18.56 -32.10 20.50
N VAL A 644 -19.70 -31.65 19.99
CA VAL A 644 -20.78 -31.06 20.82
C VAL A 644 -21.27 -32.06 21.87
N GLU A 645 -21.48 -33.33 21.50
CA GLU A 645 -21.85 -34.37 22.46
C GLU A 645 -20.81 -34.54 23.58
N VAL A 646 -19.52 -34.43 23.25
CA VAL A 646 -18.43 -34.53 24.25
C VAL A 646 -18.44 -33.34 25.21
N LEU A 647 -18.68 -32.14 24.68
CA LEU A 647 -18.74 -30.91 25.48
C LEU A 647 -19.95 -30.91 26.41
N GLN A 648 -21.14 -31.30 25.91
CA GLN A 648 -22.37 -31.41 26.70
C GLN A 648 -22.32 -32.50 27.79
N GLN A 649 -21.53 -33.57 27.59
CA GLN A 649 -21.32 -34.61 28.60
C GLN A 649 -20.33 -34.20 29.70
N SER A 650 -19.62 -33.09 29.52
CA SER A 650 -18.58 -32.60 30.44
C SER A 650 -19.04 -31.40 31.29
N GLU A 651 -20.18 -30.80 30.97
CA GLU A 651 -20.96 -29.92 31.86
C GLU A 651 -21.73 -30.75 32.89
#